data_AF-A0A765T3Z6-F1
#
_entry.id   AF-A0A765T3Z6-F1
#
_cell.length_a   1.000
_cell.length_b   1.000
_cell.length_c   1.000
_cell.angle_alpha   90.00
_cell.angle_beta   90.00
_cell.angle_gamma   90.00
#
_symmetry.space_group_name_H-M   'P 1'
#
loop_
_entity.id
_entity.type
_entity.pdbx_description
1 polymer ?
#
loop_
_entity_poly.entity_id
_entity_poly.type
_entity_poly.pdbx_seq_one_letter_code
_entity_poly.pdbx_strand_id
1 'polypeptide(L)'
;MNKVYSLKYCHITNTIKVVSELARRVCKGSARRGRRLSAISSLTLAALFPAVSMASVVSGNIPYQTYRDFAENKGQFQAGTTNIPIFNKNGDLVGRLDKAPMIDFSSVNVGSNPGVATLINPQYVASVKHNRGYQGVSFGDGENRYNIVDRNEHGSADFHAPRLNKLVTEIAPAMVTGASQAEILDPSKFSALYRMGSGSQYIQDAQGKWNWVSGAYGYLTGGLLPTSFFTHGAGGIQAYMGGNINDHSVMPSFGQAGDSGSPLFGWNTTKSQWELIGVYSAVGGGTNMIYQLIPQNFLSQIYSEDNDAPVFFNPSVGSPLHWKFDSSTGSGSLTQGSTEYAMHGQKGSDLNAGKNLTFLGHDGQIVLDNSVSQGAGSLTFHDDYTVTTSNGSTWTGAGIIVDKDASVNWQVNGVKGDNLHKIGEGTLVVQGTGVNEGGLKVGDGTVVLNQQADSSGQVQAFSSVNIASGRPTVVLADNRQVNPDNISWGYRGGVLDVNGNDLTFHKLNAADYGAVLGNSSDKMASITLDYQMHPADVKINEWSSSKKGTAGALYVYNNPYTHTVDYFILKTNDYGWFPTGQVSNEHWEYIGHDQSSAQTLLADRTNSKGYLYHGRLLGNINVSNKVLPDTTGALVLDGSANIRGSFSQENGRLTIQGHPVIHASTSQSVANTVASQGDNSVLTQPTSFTQDDWENRTFSFGSLVLKGTDFGLG
;
A
#
# COMPACT_ATOMS: atom_id res chain seq x y z
N MET A 1 14.04 -16.79 -9.16
CA MET A 1 12.60 -16.95 -8.85
C MET A 1 12.45 -17.36 -7.39
N ASN A 2 11.65 -16.61 -6.64
CA ASN A 2 11.31 -16.96 -5.25
C ASN A 2 10.31 -18.12 -5.27
N LYS A 3 10.44 -19.10 -4.37
CA LYS A 3 9.34 -20.00 -4.05
C LYS A 3 8.16 -19.13 -3.62
N VAL A 4 6.99 -19.37 -4.18
CA VAL A 4 5.78 -18.57 -3.89
C VAL A 4 5.12 -19.06 -2.58
N TYR A 5 5.41 -20.30 -2.19
CA TYR A 5 5.04 -20.88 -0.90
C TYR A 5 5.97 -22.06 -0.55
N SER A 6 5.87 -22.57 0.67
CA SER A 6 6.41 -23.88 1.03
C SER A 6 5.31 -24.82 1.52
N LEU A 7 5.50 -26.13 1.30
CA LEU A 7 4.67 -27.20 1.83
C LEU A 7 5.38 -27.77 3.05
N LYS A 8 4.76 -27.72 4.24
CA LYS A 8 5.31 -28.38 5.43
C LYS A 8 4.22 -29.04 6.26
N TYR A 9 4.59 -30.15 6.89
CA TYR A 9 3.74 -30.85 7.84
C TYR A 9 3.64 -30.04 9.13
N CYS A 10 2.41 -29.67 9.52
CA CYS A 10 2.15 -29.01 10.79
C CYS A 10 1.83 -30.08 11.85
N HIS A 11 2.74 -30.26 12.82
CA HIS A 11 2.57 -31.25 13.88
C HIS A 11 1.44 -30.93 14.88
N ILE A 12 0.98 -29.67 14.91
CA ILE A 12 -0.13 -29.23 15.78
C ILE A 12 -1.48 -29.66 15.18
N THR A 13 -1.63 -29.52 13.86
CA THR A 13 -2.89 -29.83 13.16
C THR A 13 -2.89 -31.21 12.48
N ASN A 14 -1.75 -31.93 12.50
CA ASN A 14 -1.52 -33.21 11.82
C ASN A 14 -1.85 -33.19 10.32
N THR A 15 -1.71 -32.03 9.66
CA THR A 15 -1.99 -31.85 8.24
C THR A 15 -0.84 -31.16 7.52
N ILE A 16 -0.73 -31.36 6.20
CA ILE A 16 0.17 -30.60 5.35
C ILE A 16 -0.45 -29.22 5.12
N LYS A 17 0.26 -28.17 5.52
CA LYS A 17 -0.14 -26.78 5.33
C LYS A 17 0.69 -26.15 4.23
N VAL A 18 0.14 -25.14 3.57
CA VAL A 18 0.84 -24.27 2.64
C VAL A 18 0.96 -22.89 3.24
N VAL A 19 2.15 -22.28 3.24
CA VAL A 19 2.29 -20.90 3.68
C VAL A 19 3.02 -20.13 2.61
N SER A 20 2.45 -18.98 2.25
CA SER A 20 3.05 -18.00 1.35
C SER A 20 4.46 -17.63 1.83
N GLU A 21 5.45 -17.68 0.94
CA GLU A 21 6.74 -17.02 1.20
C GLU A 21 6.70 -15.52 0.78
N LEU A 22 5.54 -15.04 0.32
CA LEU A 22 5.35 -13.64 -0.05
C LEU A 22 4.95 -12.79 1.16
N ALA A 23 5.95 -12.27 1.86
CA ALA A 23 6.02 -10.85 2.15
C ALA A 23 7.47 -10.42 1.88
N ARG A 24 7.69 -9.68 0.80
CA ARG A 24 9.06 -9.48 0.31
C ARG A 24 9.80 -8.43 1.14
N ARG A 25 11.01 -8.82 1.52
CA ARG A 25 12.14 -8.01 1.97
C ARG A 25 12.20 -6.60 1.37
N VAL A 26 12.42 -5.61 2.22
CA VAL A 26 13.05 -4.33 1.81
C VAL A 26 14.51 -4.62 1.46
N CYS A 27 14.79 -4.87 0.18
CA CYS A 27 16.17 -4.91 -0.31
C CYS A 27 16.71 -3.48 -0.43
N LYS A 28 17.57 -3.08 0.51
CA LYS A 28 18.35 -1.85 0.39
C LYS A 28 19.27 -1.93 -0.83
N GLY A 29 19.24 -0.89 -1.65
CA GLY A 29 20.12 -0.71 -2.80
C GLY A 29 21.59 -0.81 -2.40
N SER A 30 22.36 -1.43 -3.30
CA SER A 30 23.80 -1.66 -3.19
C SER A 30 24.57 -0.41 -2.77
N ALA A 31 25.22 -0.44 -1.61
CA ALA A 31 26.27 0.51 -1.26
C ALA A 31 27.45 0.33 -2.24
N ARG A 32 27.67 1.31 -3.12
CA ARG A 32 28.87 1.39 -3.97
C ARG A 32 30.09 1.62 -3.09
N ARG A 33 30.97 0.61 -2.97
CA ARG A 33 32.35 0.79 -2.52
C ARG A 33 33.24 1.16 -3.71
N GLY A 34 34.02 2.23 -3.54
CA GLY A 34 35.35 2.34 -4.13
C GLY A 34 35.49 3.30 -5.31
N ARG A 35 35.79 4.58 -5.02
CA ARG A 35 36.83 5.30 -5.76
C ARG A 35 37.69 6.09 -4.78
N ARG A 36 38.99 5.78 -4.79
CA ARG A 36 40.07 6.55 -4.17
C ARG A 36 40.12 7.93 -4.82
N LEU A 37 40.21 8.99 -4.02
CA LEU A 37 40.80 10.27 -4.41
C LEU A 37 41.39 10.95 -3.14
N SER A 38 42.47 11.67 -3.40
CA SER A 38 43.61 12.03 -2.56
C SER A 38 43.37 12.93 -1.34
N ALA A 39 44.35 12.87 -0.44
CA ALA A 39 44.47 13.59 0.83
C ALA A 39 44.74 15.10 0.71
N ILE A 40 44.72 15.77 1.89
CA ILE A 40 45.08 17.17 2.22
C ILE A 40 43.86 18.10 2.02
N SER A 41 43.32 18.85 2.97
CA SER A 41 43.71 19.39 4.29
C SER A 41 42.39 19.80 4.97
N SER A 42 42.14 19.61 6.27
CA SER A 42 42.58 20.53 7.34
C SER A 42 42.08 19.98 8.67
N LEU A 43 43.02 19.84 9.63
CA LEU A 43 42.75 19.65 11.05
C LEU A 43 42.41 21.01 11.71
N THR A 44 41.81 20.91 12.91
CA THR A 44 41.40 21.94 13.88
C THR A 44 39.94 22.36 13.72
N LEU A 45 39.02 22.11 14.65
CA LEU A 45 39.11 22.29 16.10
C LEU A 45 38.19 21.29 16.82
N ALA A 46 38.77 20.36 17.57
CA ALA A 46 38.05 19.61 18.59
C ALA A 46 38.11 20.43 19.88
N ALA A 47 36.98 20.99 20.31
CA ALA A 47 36.74 21.34 21.70
C ALA A 47 35.23 21.50 21.96
N LEU A 48 34.74 20.71 22.92
CA LEU A 48 33.54 20.90 23.75
C LEU A 48 32.18 20.68 23.08
N PHE A 49 31.67 19.44 23.18
CA PHE A 49 30.42 19.03 23.85
C PHE A 49 30.34 17.48 23.75
N PRO A 50 29.85 16.74 24.77
CA PRO A 50 29.57 15.33 24.59
C PRO A 50 28.42 15.20 23.58
N ALA A 51 28.75 14.74 22.38
CA ALA A 51 27.76 14.29 21.41
C ALA A 51 27.11 13.03 21.95
N VAL A 52 26.04 13.19 22.72
CA VAL A 52 25.09 12.11 22.95
C VAL A 52 24.33 11.96 21.64
N SER A 53 24.76 11.00 20.82
CA SER A 53 24.01 10.53 19.67
C SER A 53 22.80 9.77 20.22
N MET A 54 21.62 10.40 20.26
CA MET A 54 20.46 9.81 20.92
C MET A 54 19.51 9.13 19.91
N ALA A 55 18.82 8.10 20.42
CA ALA A 55 18.36 6.81 19.86
C ALA A 55 16.85 6.43 20.06
N SER A 56 16.06 5.94 19.10
CA SER A 56 14.72 5.35 19.40
C SER A 56 14.86 4.17 20.38
N VAL A 57 14.36 4.30 21.60
CA VAL A 57 14.58 3.35 22.71
C VAL A 57 13.27 2.68 23.14
N VAL A 58 13.35 1.37 23.30
CA VAL A 58 12.30 0.55 23.94
C VAL A 58 12.86 -0.22 25.13
N SER A 59 11.98 -0.76 25.98
CA SER A 59 12.41 -1.55 27.14
C SER A 59 12.99 -2.90 26.75
N GLY A 60 14.08 -3.29 27.43
CA GLY A 60 14.62 -4.65 27.38
C GLY A 60 13.84 -5.67 28.18
N ASN A 61 12.78 -5.30 28.92
CA ASN A 61 11.97 -6.23 29.71
C ASN A 61 10.85 -6.90 28.90
N ILE A 62 10.42 -6.27 27.80
CA ILE A 62 9.35 -6.76 26.92
C ILE A 62 9.99 -7.37 25.66
N PRO A 63 9.44 -8.46 25.11
CA PRO A 63 9.91 -9.01 23.84
C PRO A 63 9.91 -7.95 22.74
N TYR A 64 11.03 -7.81 22.03
CA TYR A 64 11.19 -6.78 21.00
C TYR A 64 10.15 -6.87 19.88
N GLN A 65 9.71 -8.09 19.57
CA GLN A 65 8.65 -8.35 18.60
C GLN A 65 7.33 -7.64 18.95
N THR A 66 7.01 -7.48 20.23
CA THR A 66 5.79 -6.78 20.69
C THR A 66 5.75 -5.33 20.20
N TYR A 67 6.88 -4.62 20.27
CA TYR A 67 7.00 -3.23 19.79
C TYR A 67 6.90 -3.12 18.26
N ARG A 68 7.32 -4.16 17.55
CA ARG A 68 7.25 -4.25 16.08
C ARG A 68 5.81 -4.51 15.62
N ASP A 69 5.16 -5.50 16.23
CA ASP A 69 3.77 -5.86 15.93
C ASP A 69 2.82 -4.72 16.26
N PHE A 70 3.03 -4.03 17.40
CA PHE A 70 2.28 -2.82 17.75
C PHE A 70 2.38 -1.74 16.67
N ALA A 71 3.60 -1.45 16.19
CA ALA A 71 3.84 -0.38 15.22
C ALA A 71 3.35 -0.68 13.81
N GLU A 72 3.07 -1.95 13.49
CA GLU A 72 2.59 -2.39 12.18
C GLU A 72 1.15 -2.93 12.22
N ASN A 73 0.44 -2.79 13.34
CA ASN A 73 -0.89 -3.35 13.58
C ASN A 73 -1.01 -4.86 13.29
N LYS A 74 0.01 -5.62 13.69
CA LYS A 74 0.15 -7.06 13.44
C LYS A 74 0.06 -7.88 14.73
N GLY A 75 0.03 -9.21 14.61
CA GLY A 75 -0.18 -10.10 15.75
C GLY A 75 -1.47 -9.73 16.49
N GLN A 76 -1.38 -9.58 17.82
CA GLN A 76 -2.50 -9.16 18.68
C GLN A 76 -2.89 -7.68 18.58
N PHE A 77 -2.15 -6.85 17.83
CA PHE A 77 -2.33 -5.40 17.75
C PHE A 77 -3.14 -4.95 16.52
N GLN A 78 -4.05 -5.80 16.04
CA GLN A 78 -4.98 -5.42 14.98
C GLN A 78 -5.81 -4.21 15.42
N ALA A 79 -6.02 -3.25 14.53
CA ALA A 79 -6.79 -2.05 14.81
C ALA A 79 -8.20 -2.40 15.36
N GLY A 80 -8.65 -1.67 16.37
CA GLY A 80 -9.91 -1.91 17.07
C GLY A 80 -9.84 -2.90 18.23
N THR A 81 -8.79 -3.72 18.34
CA THR A 81 -8.63 -4.67 19.45
C THR A 81 -8.54 -3.95 20.79
N THR A 82 -9.25 -4.43 21.81
CA THR A 82 -9.26 -3.83 23.16
C THR A 82 -8.65 -4.78 24.19
N ASN A 83 -8.25 -4.22 25.35
CA ASN A 83 -7.80 -4.99 26.52
C ASN A 83 -6.62 -5.94 26.23
N ILE A 84 -5.64 -5.44 25.48
CA ILE A 84 -4.50 -6.25 25.00
C ILE A 84 -3.53 -6.50 26.16
N PRO A 85 -3.26 -7.75 26.55
CA PRO A 85 -2.29 -8.05 27.60
C PRO A 85 -0.85 -7.90 27.08
N ILE A 86 0.00 -7.28 27.90
CA ILE A 86 1.44 -7.12 27.62
C ILE A 86 2.22 -7.97 28.61
N PHE A 87 3.03 -8.88 28.07
CA PHE A 87 3.86 -9.79 28.87
C PHE A 87 5.34 -9.42 28.76
N ASN A 88 6.09 -9.68 29.83
CA ASN A 88 7.55 -9.59 29.84
C ASN A 88 8.18 -10.83 29.18
N LYS A 89 9.51 -10.85 29.07
CA LYS A 89 10.28 -11.97 28.49
C LYS A 89 10.17 -13.29 29.28
N ASN A 90 9.75 -13.25 30.54
CA ASN A 90 9.52 -14.43 31.37
C ASN A 90 8.09 -14.97 31.24
N GLY A 91 7.20 -14.27 30.54
CA GLY A 91 5.79 -14.61 30.40
C GLY A 91 4.89 -14.02 31.49
N ASP A 92 5.39 -13.16 32.38
CA ASP A 92 4.58 -12.50 33.40
C ASP A 92 3.82 -11.31 32.80
N LEU A 93 2.59 -11.10 33.23
CA LEU A 93 1.78 -9.95 32.83
C LEU A 93 2.36 -8.65 33.41
N VAL A 94 2.77 -7.72 32.53
CA VAL A 94 3.27 -6.39 32.89
C VAL A 94 2.12 -5.40 33.03
N GLY A 95 1.11 -5.52 32.17
CA GLY A 95 -0.02 -4.61 32.14
C GLY A 95 -0.94 -4.87 30.96
N ARG A 96 -1.90 -3.97 30.74
CA ARG A 96 -2.88 -4.05 29.66
C ARG A 96 -2.99 -2.72 28.92
N LEU A 97 -3.27 -2.82 27.62
CA LEU A 97 -3.74 -1.70 26.81
C LEU A 97 -5.27 -1.70 26.85
N ASP A 98 -5.84 -1.05 27.87
CA ASP A 98 -7.27 -1.09 28.21
C ASP A 98 -7.96 0.29 28.19
N LYS A 99 -7.20 1.36 28.00
CA LYS A 99 -7.73 2.74 28.01
C LYS A 99 -8.39 3.19 26.71
N ALA A 100 -8.11 2.48 25.61
CA ALA A 100 -8.62 2.76 24.27
C ALA A 100 -8.50 1.49 23.40
N PRO A 101 -9.33 1.34 22.33
CA PRO A 101 -9.07 0.35 21.30
C PRO A 101 -7.75 0.64 20.59
N MET A 102 -7.08 -0.40 20.08
CA MET A 102 -5.86 -0.26 19.30
C MET A 102 -6.10 0.65 18.08
N ILE A 103 -5.25 1.66 17.92
CA ILE A 103 -5.31 2.59 16.78
C ILE A 103 -5.00 1.89 15.47
N ASP A 104 -5.57 2.39 14.37
CA ASP A 104 -5.12 2.10 13.01
C ASP A 104 -3.99 3.06 12.61
N PHE A 105 -2.76 2.55 12.52
CA PHE A 105 -1.58 3.33 12.12
C PHE A 105 -1.41 3.44 10.60
N SER A 106 -2.34 2.94 9.79
CA SER A 106 -2.18 2.89 8.33
C SER A 106 -2.04 4.27 7.66
N SER A 107 -2.48 5.35 8.31
CA SER A 107 -2.25 6.73 7.87
C SER A 107 -0.78 7.16 7.94
N VAL A 108 0.08 6.41 8.61
CA VAL A 108 1.50 6.70 8.75
C VAL A 108 2.28 6.08 7.59
N ASN A 109 3.21 6.83 7.00
CA ASN A 109 3.90 6.37 5.81
C ASN A 109 4.78 5.14 6.07
N VAL A 110 4.84 4.25 5.10
CA VAL A 110 5.71 3.07 5.06
C VAL A 110 6.71 3.18 3.90
N GLY A 111 7.47 2.11 3.63
CA GLY A 111 8.42 2.05 2.53
C GLY A 111 9.69 2.85 2.80
N SER A 112 9.94 3.90 2.02
CA SER A 112 11.16 4.73 2.15
C SER A 112 11.00 5.76 3.27
N ASN A 113 11.89 5.72 4.27
CA ASN A 113 11.80 6.54 5.50
C ASN A 113 10.45 6.33 6.22
N PRO A 114 10.14 5.11 6.66
CA PRO A 114 8.82 4.81 7.25
C PRO A 114 8.61 5.60 8.55
N GLY A 115 7.39 5.99 8.86
CA GLY A 115 7.08 6.62 10.15
C GLY A 115 7.51 8.07 10.31
N VAL A 116 7.77 8.80 9.22
CA VAL A 116 8.21 10.22 9.28
C VAL A 116 7.11 11.20 8.83
N ALA A 117 6.03 10.71 8.24
CA ALA A 117 4.92 11.52 7.75
C ALA A 117 3.59 10.79 7.95
N THR A 118 2.52 11.55 8.22
CA THR A 118 1.18 11.00 8.48
C THR A 118 0.17 11.67 7.55
N LEU A 119 -0.65 10.91 6.83
CA LEU A 119 -1.73 11.46 6.02
C LEU A 119 -2.78 12.10 6.92
N ILE A 120 -3.11 13.37 6.68
CA ILE A 120 -4.06 14.18 7.47
C ILE A 120 -5.24 14.70 6.65
N ASN A 121 -5.09 14.67 5.33
CA ASN A 121 -6.10 14.95 4.33
C ASN A 121 -5.81 14.00 3.15
N PRO A 122 -6.79 13.60 2.30
CA PRO A 122 -6.52 12.68 1.21
C PRO A 122 -5.36 13.07 0.27
N GLN A 123 -4.94 14.33 0.26
CA GLN A 123 -3.82 14.83 -0.53
C GLN A 123 -2.67 15.46 0.27
N TYR A 124 -2.71 15.48 1.61
CA TYR A 124 -1.69 16.15 2.42
C TYR A 124 -1.23 15.30 3.59
N VAL A 125 0.08 15.35 3.85
CA VAL A 125 0.70 14.71 5.02
C VAL A 125 1.19 15.75 6.02
N ALA A 126 1.24 15.42 7.31
CA ALA A 126 1.93 16.18 8.35
C ALA A 126 3.31 15.59 8.62
N SER A 127 4.31 16.46 8.80
CA SER A 127 5.65 16.12 9.29
C SER A 127 6.37 17.39 9.77
N VAL A 128 7.67 17.30 10.05
CA VAL A 128 8.52 18.42 10.48
C VAL A 128 9.32 18.97 9.30
N LYS A 129 9.49 20.29 9.21
CA LYS A 129 10.10 20.92 8.03
C LYS A 129 11.58 20.60 7.86
N HIS A 130 12.29 20.33 8.97
CA HIS A 130 13.70 19.95 8.88
C HIS A 130 13.94 18.60 8.18
N ASN A 131 12.90 17.78 8.01
CA ASN A 131 12.96 16.57 7.18
C ASN A 131 12.90 16.93 5.68
N ARG A 132 14.01 17.43 5.13
CA ARG A 132 14.07 17.86 3.72
C ARG A 132 14.39 16.76 2.71
N GLY A 133 14.84 15.60 3.19
CA GLY A 133 15.35 14.53 2.32
C GLY A 133 14.29 13.73 1.56
N TYR A 134 13.14 13.45 2.19
CA TYR A 134 12.11 12.61 1.56
C TYR A 134 11.31 13.39 0.50
N GLN A 135 11.13 12.76 -0.66
CA GLN A 135 10.48 13.34 -1.84
C GLN A 135 9.04 12.84 -2.04
N GLY A 136 8.46 12.21 -1.01
CA GLY A 136 7.16 11.57 -1.06
C GLY A 136 7.06 10.37 -0.15
N VAL A 137 5.90 9.73 -0.17
CA VAL A 137 5.47 8.71 0.79
C VAL A 137 4.83 7.51 0.09
N SER A 138 4.68 6.42 0.84
CA SER A 138 3.93 5.20 0.47
C SER A 138 3.08 4.82 1.68
N PHE A 139 1.95 4.15 1.47
CA PHE A 139 1.00 3.78 2.53
C PHE A 139 0.62 2.30 2.45
N GLY A 140 -0.02 1.78 3.49
CA GLY A 140 -0.50 0.40 3.52
C GLY A 140 0.63 -0.64 3.44
N ASP A 141 0.62 -1.46 2.39
CA ASP A 141 1.63 -2.48 2.09
C ASP A 141 2.93 -1.91 1.48
N GLY A 142 2.93 -0.63 1.11
CA GLY A 142 4.06 0.05 0.47
C GLY A 142 4.18 -0.18 -1.04
N GLU A 143 3.25 -0.89 -1.68
CA GLU A 143 3.20 -1.12 -3.14
C GLU A 143 2.56 0.05 -3.90
N ASN A 144 2.84 1.26 -3.45
CA ASN A 144 2.33 2.50 -4.01
C ASN A 144 3.30 3.65 -3.73
N ARG A 145 3.12 4.77 -4.44
CA ARG A 145 4.01 5.93 -4.31
C ARG A 145 3.27 7.23 -4.59
N TYR A 146 3.38 8.17 -3.65
CA TYR A 146 2.86 9.53 -3.75
C TYR A 146 4.03 10.50 -3.63
N ASN A 147 4.20 11.37 -4.63
CA ASN A 147 5.29 12.32 -4.66
C ASN A 147 4.84 13.66 -4.07
N ILE A 148 5.75 14.33 -3.38
CA ILE A 148 5.52 15.69 -2.88
C ILE A 148 5.61 16.65 -4.06
N VAL A 149 4.60 17.50 -4.21
CA VAL A 149 4.59 18.59 -5.20
C VAL A 149 4.85 19.95 -4.55
N ASP A 150 4.49 20.09 -3.27
CA ASP A 150 4.83 21.24 -2.42
C ASP A 150 5.08 20.75 -1.00
N ARG A 151 6.09 21.30 -0.32
CA ARG A 151 6.35 20.96 1.09
C ARG A 151 5.41 21.71 2.03
N ASN A 152 4.94 22.90 1.66
CA ASN A 152 4.19 23.81 2.54
C ASN A 152 4.87 23.95 3.92
N GLU A 153 6.07 24.55 3.94
CA GLU A 153 6.82 24.78 5.18
C GLU A 153 6.20 25.90 6.01
N HIS A 154 5.94 25.65 7.29
CA HIS A 154 5.47 26.68 8.20
C HIS A 154 6.57 27.72 8.47
N GLY A 155 6.22 29.01 8.39
CA GLY A 155 7.18 30.12 8.43
C GLY A 155 8.07 30.14 9.70
N SER A 156 7.48 29.93 10.88
CA SER A 156 8.21 29.94 12.16
C SER A 156 8.37 28.56 12.82
N ALA A 157 7.28 27.79 12.97
CA ALA A 157 7.30 26.45 13.58
C ALA A 157 8.07 25.39 12.75
N ASP A 158 8.61 24.37 13.42
CA ASP A 158 9.22 23.20 12.76
C ASP A 158 8.14 22.22 12.29
N PHE A 159 7.37 22.67 11.30
CA PHE A 159 6.23 21.94 10.76
C PHE A 159 6.15 22.15 9.26
N HIS A 160 5.69 21.14 8.54
CA HIS A 160 5.22 21.31 7.17
C HIS A 160 4.03 20.40 6.88
N ALA A 161 3.24 20.76 5.88
CA ALA A 161 2.11 19.94 5.43
C ALA A 161 2.17 19.65 3.93
N PRO A 162 3.08 18.76 3.48
CA PRO A 162 3.30 18.55 2.05
C PRO A 162 2.07 18.12 1.28
N ARG A 163 1.84 18.75 0.13
CA ARG A 163 0.84 18.36 -0.87
C ARG A 163 1.37 17.22 -1.73
N LEU A 164 0.54 16.23 -1.98
CA LEU A 164 0.84 15.06 -2.80
C LEU A 164 0.35 15.26 -4.25
N ASN A 165 0.99 14.59 -5.20
CA ASN A 165 0.62 14.67 -6.62
C ASN A 165 -0.73 14.00 -6.97
N LYS A 166 -1.21 13.08 -6.12
CA LYS A 166 -2.44 12.30 -6.30
C LYS A 166 -3.15 12.11 -4.96
N LEU A 167 -4.46 11.87 -5.00
CA LEU A 167 -5.26 11.47 -3.83
C LEU A 167 -4.83 10.09 -3.33
N VAL A 168 -4.62 9.90 -2.04
CA VAL A 168 -4.28 8.59 -1.46
C VAL A 168 -5.51 7.69 -1.45
N THR A 169 -5.34 6.44 -1.90
CA THR A 169 -6.46 5.49 -2.07
C THR A 169 -6.45 4.34 -1.07
N GLU A 170 -5.28 3.94 -0.59
CA GLU A 170 -5.10 2.72 0.22
C GLU A 170 -5.58 2.87 1.66
N ILE A 171 -5.61 4.08 2.19
CA ILE A 171 -5.87 4.35 3.61
C ILE A 171 -6.76 5.59 3.77
N ALA A 172 -7.40 5.71 4.93
CA ALA A 172 -8.10 6.93 5.32
C ALA A 172 -7.12 7.89 6.05
N PRO A 173 -7.22 9.21 5.87
CA PRO A 173 -6.41 10.16 6.62
C PRO A 173 -6.67 10.06 8.13
N ALA A 174 -5.64 10.35 8.92
CA ALA A 174 -5.78 10.52 10.36
C ALA A 174 -6.66 11.73 10.68
N MET A 175 -7.54 11.58 11.66
CA MET A 175 -8.25 12.70 12.25
C MET A 175 -7.25 13.59 12.99
N VAL A 176 -7.17 14.87 12.65
CA VAL A 176 -6.31 15.83 13.34
C VAL A 176 -7.06 16.45 14.52
N THR A 177 -6.42 16.59 15.68
CA THR A 177 -7.08 17.18 16.84
C THR A 177 -7.39 18.67 16.64
N GLY A 178 -8.61 19.08 17.00
CA GLY A 178 -9.00 20.49 17.13
C GLY A 178 -8.85 21.02 18.57
N ALA A 179 -8.32 20.20 19.49
CA ALA A 179 -8.18 20.55 20.89
C ALA A 179 -7.09 21.61 21.10
N SER A 180 -7.30 22.48 22.09
CA SER A 180 -6.30 23.42 22.57
C SER A 180 -5.13 22.70 23.24
N GLN A 181 -3.98 23.38 23.36
CA GLN A 181 -2.83 22.84 24.11
C GLN A 181 -3.22 22.49 25.56
N ALA A 182 -4.07 23.29 26.22
CA ALA A 182 -4.52 23.02 27.58
C ALA A 182 -5.35 21.72 27.67
N GLU A 183 -6.22 21.47 26.70
CA GLU A 183 -7.00 20.23 26.63
C GLU A 183 -6.11 19.02 26.30
N ILE A 184 -5.11 19.18 25.44
CA ILE A 184 -4.13 18.12 25.14
C ILE A 184 -3.33 17.72 26.39
N LEU A 185 -3.02 18.68 27.26
CA LEU A 185 -2.32 18.46 28.51
C LEU A 185 -3.20 17.87 29.62
N ASP A 186 -4.53 17.79 29.42
CA ASP A 186 -5.48 17.23 30.38
C ASP A 186 -5.65 15.70 30.17
N PRO A 187 -5.16 14.85 31.10
CA PRO A 187 -5.27 13.40 30.97
C PRO A 187 -6.71 12.87 30.98
N SER A 188 -7.68 13.67 31.44
CA SER A 188 -9.10 13.31 31.37
C SER A 188 -9.67 13.45 29.96
N LYS A 189 -9.07 14.32 29.13
CA LYS A 189 -9.44 14.52 27.71
C LYS A 189 -8.72 13.54 26.80
N PHE A 190 -7.45 13.30 27.04
CA PHE A 190 -6.64 12.34 26.29
C PHE A 190 -6.10 11.23 27.20
N SER A 191 -6.82 10.09 27.25
CA SER A 191 -6.54 9.03 28.24
C SER A 191 -5.43 8.06 27.84
N ALA A 192 -5.08 7.99 26.56
CA ALA A 192 -4.04 7.12 26.01
C ALA A 192 -3.27 7.82 24.89
N LEU A 193 -1.93 7.83 24.97
CA LEU A 193 -1.07 8.46 23.97
C LEU A 193 -0.13 7.45 23.33
N TYR A 194 -0.29 7.24 22.03
CA TYR A 194 0.44 6.25 21.25
C TYR A 194 1.33 6.94 20.22
N ARG A 195 2.52 6.38 20.01
CA ARG A 195 3.45 6.83 18.98
C ARG A 195 4.05 5.65 18.24
N MET A 196 4.59 5.93 17.08
CA MET A 196 5.45 5.01 16.34
C MET A 196 6.43 5.79 15.48
N GLY A 197 7.53 5.17 15.02
CA GLY A 197 8.51 5.80 14.14
C GLY A 197 9.64 4.84 13.78
N SER A 198 10.61 5.31 12.99
CA SER A 198 11.76 4.50 12.55
C SER A 198 13.10 5.15 12.84
N GLY A 199 13.23 5.86 13.97
CA GLY A 199 14.54 6.34 14.41
C GLY A 199 15.57 5.23 14.57
N SER A 200 16.82 5.61 14.86
CA SER A 200 17.87 4.62 15.14
C SER A 200 17.45 3.76 16.33
N GLN A 201 17.52 2.44 16.26
CA GLN A 201 16.80 1.53 17.16
C GLN A 201 17.71 1.00 18.28
N TYR A 202 17.23 1.07 19.53
CA TYR A 202 17.97 0.69 20.75
C TYR A 202 17.06 0.03 21.77
N ILE A 203 17.67 -0.77 22.64
CA ILE A 203 17.03 -1.41 23.79
C ILE A 203 17.68 -0.88 25.07
N GLN A 204 16.88 -0.40 26.02
CA GLN A 204 17.40 -0.07 27.36
C GLN A 204 17.32 -1.30 28.27
N ASP A 205 18.45 -1.72 28.81
CA ASP A 205 18.50 -2.80 29.80
C ASP A 205 18.04 -2.35 31.19
N ALA A 206 17.91 -3.29 32.11
CA ALA A 206 17.44 -3.03 33.48
C ALA A 206 18.35 -2.08 34.28
N GLN A 207 19.61 -1.89 33.86
CA GLN A 207 20.57 -0.96 34.45
C GLN A 207 20.50 0.43 33.82
N GLY A 208 19.59 0.64 32.87
CA GLY A 208 19.39 1.92 32.18
C GLY A 208 20.33 2.16 31.00
N LYS A 209 21.19 1.20 30.64
CA LYS A 209 22.13 1.32 29.53
C LYS A 209 21.43 1.02 28.20
N TRP A 210 21.75 1.81 27.19
CA TRP A 210 21.22 1.66 25.84
C TRP A 210 22.12 0.77 25.00
N ASN A 211 21.51 -0.25 24.39
CA ASN A 211 22.18 -1.20 23.51
C ASN A 211 21.67 -0.99 22.08
N TRP A 212 22.58 -0.70 21.15
CA TRP A 212 22.25 -0.44 19.75
C TRP A 212 21.73 -1.70 19.05
N VAL A 213 20.70 -1.55 18.21
CA VAL A 213 20.13 -2.63 17.40
C VAL A 213 20.27 -2.36 15.90
N SER A 214 19.88 -1.17 15.45
CA SER A 214 19.91 -0.82 14.02
C SER A 214 19.97 0.70 13.81
N GLY A 215 20.44 1.12 12.64
CA GLY A 215 20.27 2.50 12.18
C GLY A 215 18.81 2.82 11.83
N ALA A 216 18.53 4.11 11.66
CA ALA A 216 17.21 4.64 11.31
C ALA A 216 16.67 4.13 9.96
N TYR A 217 15.36 4.30 9.76
CA TYR A 217 14.61 4.05 8.53
C TYR A 217 14.64 2.60 8.04
N GLY A 218 15.01 1.67 8.93
CA GLY A 218 15.04 0.23 8.62
C GLY A 218 13.69 -0.45 8.81
N TYR A 219 13.00 -0.10 9.89
CA TYR A 219 11.72 -0.68 10.30
C TYR A 219 11.09 0.19 11.40
N LEU A 220 9.82 -0.08 11.73
CA LEU A 220 9.02 0.69 12.67
C LEU A 220 9.06 0.11 14.08
N THR A 221 9.14 0.96 15.10
CA THR A 221 8.84 0.61 16.49
C THR A 221 7.88 1.63 17.06
N GLY A 222 7.08 1.22 18.03
CA GLY A 222 6.06 2.09 18.60
C GLY A 222 5.70 1.65 20.01
N GLY A 223 5.05 2.54 20.73
CA GLY A 223 4.65 2.29 22.10
C GLY A 223 3.90 3.47 22.69
N LEU A 224 3.81 3.46 24.00
CA LEU A 224 3.03 4.40 24.79
C LEU A 224 3.92 5.49 25.37
N LEU A 225 3.39 6.70 25.39
CA LEU A 225 3.94 7.79 26.21
C LEU A 225 3.15 7.92 27.52
N PRO A 226 3.76 8.47 28.59
CA PRO A 226 3.02 8.86 29.79
C PRO A 226 1.95 9.88 29.41
N THR A 227 0.82 9.93 30.13
CA THR A 227 -0.25 10.91 29.86
C THR A 227 0.04 12.30 30.43
N SER A 228 1.11 12.45 31.21
CA SER A 228 1.53 13.72 31.78
C SER A 228 2.55 14.41 30.88
N PHE A 229 2.13 15.52 30.28
CA PHE A 229 2.96 16.36 29.40
C PHE A 229 3.15 17.74 30.00
N PHE A 230 4.15 18.46 29.48
CA PHE A 230 4.39 19.86 29.80
C PHE A 230 4.31 20.72 28.54
N THR A 231 3.96 21.99 28.72
CA THR A 231 4.06 22.99 27.66
C THR A 231 5.50 23.13 27.16
N HIS A 232 5.67 23.23 25.84
CA HIS A 232 6.93 23.59 25.18
C HIS A 232 6.67 24.74 24.19
N GLY A 233 6.71 25.97 24.70
CA GLY A 233 6.32 27.16 23.92
C GLY A 233 4.83 27.17 23.54
N ALA A 234 4.45 28.13 22.69
CA ALA A 234 3.05 28.40 22.33
C ALA A 234 2.40 27.36 21.39
N GLY A 235 3.16 26.41 20.87
CA GLY A 235 2.68 25.43 19.88
C GLY A 235 3.31 24.05 20.00
N GLY A 236 3.94 23.74 21.14
CA GLY A 236 4.60 22.46 21.36
C GLY A 236 4.28 21.89 22.72
N ILE A 237 4.44 20.58 22.86
CA ILE A 237 4.38 19.87 24.14
C ILE A 237 5.63 19.04 24.31
N GLN A 238 5.94 18.65 25.55
CA GLN A 238 7.03 17.73 25.82
C GLN A 238 6.68 16.69 26.88
N ALA A 239 7.15 15.46 26.66
CA ALA A 239 7.09 14.37 27.66
C ALA A 239 8.49 14.11 28.20
N TYR A 240 8.60 14.04 29.53
CA TYR A 240 9.83 13.61 30.18
C TYR A 240 9.96 12.09 30.12
N MET A 241 11.10 11.60 29.61
CA MET A 241 11.42 10.18 29.42
C MET A 241 12.82 9.85 30.00
N GLY A 242 13.29 10.63 30.97
CA GLY A 242 14.60 10.39 31.60
C GLY A 242 14.60 9.18 32.54
N GLY A 243 15.79 8.66 32.84
CA GLY A 243 15.98 7.54 33.75
C GLY A 243 15.66 6.17 33.12
N ASN A 244 15.01 5.31 33.91
CA ASN A 244 14.55 4.01 33.44
C ASN A 244 13.25 4.18 32.66
N ILE A 245 13.25 3.77 31.40
CA ILE A 245 12.14 3.98 30.47
C ILE A 245 10.86 3.27 30.94
N ASN A 246 11.02 2.18 31.69
CA ASN A 246 9.93 1.38 32.25
C ASN A 246 9.07 2.14 33.27
N ASP A 247 9.56 3.24 33.83
CA ASP A 247 8.82 4.02 34.84
C ASP A 247 7.70 4.88 34.21
N HIS A 248 7.67 5.00 32.87
CA HIS A 248 6.80 5.96 32.17
C HIS A 248 5.52 5.36 31.60
N SER A 249 5.52 4.09 31.18
CA SER A 249 4.32 3.40 30.70
C SER A 249 4.52 1.88 30.65
N VAL A 250 3.43 1.12 30.42
CA VAL A 250 3.47 -0.34 30.31
C VAL A 250 4.25 -0.86 29.10
N MET A 251 4.41 -0.03 28.06
CA MET A 251 5.16 -0.39 26.86
C MET A 251 5.78 0.90 26.27
N PRO A 252 6.81 1.43 26.93
CA PRO A 252 7.27 2.77 26.66
C PRO A 252 8.14 2.83 25.40
N SER A 253 8.06 3.95 24.67
CA SER A 253 8.87 4.22 23.49
C SER A 253 9.41 5.65 23.54
N PHE A 254 10.73 5.80 23.54
CA PHE A 254 11.41 7.09 23.54
C PHE A 254 11.96 7.39 22.15
N GLY A 255 11.41 8.39 21.46
CA GLY A 255 11.85 8.79 20.12
C GLY A 255 13.09 9.66 20.11
N GLN A 256 13.89 9.57 19.05
CA GLN A 256 15.17 10.26 18.91
C GLN A 256 15.59 10.48 17.44
N ALA A 257 16.90 10.48 17.10
CA ALA A 257 17.40 10.77 15.77
C ALA A 257 16.83 9.79 14.73
N GLY A 258 16.12 10.35 13.75
CA GLY A 258 15.37 9.62 12.72
C GLY A 258 13.89 9.39 13.04
N ASP A 259 13.43 9.67 14.26
CA ASP A 259 11.99 9.73 14.57
C ASP A 259 11.37 11.09 14.27
N SER A 260 12.17 12.08 13.84
CA SER A 260 11.69 13.39 13.41
C SER A 260 10.53 13.25 12.42
N GLY A 261 9.43 13.96 12.66
CA GLY A 261 8.20 13.89 11.86
C GLY A 261 7.23 12.78 12.28
N SER A 262 7.65 11.85 13.12
CA SER A 262 6.81 10.74 13.54
C SER A 262 5.62 11.16 14.41
N PRO A 263 4.46 10.51 14.28
CA PRO A 263 3.23 10.99 14.89
C PRO A 263 3.12 10.69 16.38
N LEU A 264 2.38 11.57 17.06
CA LEU A 264 1.77 11.33 18.36
C LEU A 264 0.26 11.34 18.22
N PHE A 265 -0.37 10.22 18.53
CA PHE A 265 -1.82 10.08 18.58
C PHE A 265 -2.31 10.06 20.02
N GLY A 266 -3.49 10.64 20.26
CA GLY A 266 -4.18 10.55 21.53
C GLY A 266 -5.63 10.12 21.39
N TRP A 267 -6.08 9.30 22.33
CA TRP A 267 -7.48 8.91 22.42
C TRP A 267 -8.30 10.01 23.08
N ASN A 268 -9.10 10.72 22.29
CA ASN A 268 -10.01 11.74 22.77
C ASN A 268 -11.23 11.07 23.42
N THR A 269 -11.32 11.13 24.74
CA THR A 269 -12.37 10.46 25.53
C THR A 269 -13.77 11.03 25.27
N THR A 270 -13.86 12.32 24.95
CA THR A 270 -15.14 12.99 24.68
C THR A 270 -15.72 12.56 23.34
N LYS A 271 -14.85 12.38 22.33
CA LYS A 271 -15.27 11.97 20.98
C LYS A 271 -15.18 10.46 20.75
N SER A 272 -14.58 9.71 21.68
CA SER A 272 -14.29 8.27 21.54
C SER A 272 -13.57 7.94 20.23
N GLN A 273 -12.50 8.70 19.93
CA GLN A 273 -11.72 8.52 18.71
C GLN A 273 -10.24 8.81 18.91
N TRP A 274 -9.40 8.22 18.08
CA TRP A 274 -7.99 8.58 17.98
C TRP A 274 -7.82 9.87 17.16
N GLU A 275 -7.02 10.81 17.68
CA GLU A 275 -6.68 12.05 17.00
C GLU A 275 -5.15 12.23 16.94
N LEU A 276 -4.63 12.71 15.81
CA LEU A 276 -3.25 13.15 15.68
C LEU A 276 -3.09 14.47 16.45
N ILE A 277 -2.24 14.44 17.48
CA ILE A 277 -1.95 15.58 18.36
C ILE A 277 -0.80 16.42 17.82
N GLY A 278 0.25 15.76 17.34
CA GLY A 278 1.48 16.43 16.93
C GLY A 278 2.47 15.51 16.25
N VAL A 279 3.58 16.10 15.81
CA VAL A 279 4.70 15.41 15.16
C VAL A 279 5.98 15.61 15.97
N TYR A 280 6.78 14.56 16.11
CA TYR A 280 8.01 14.59 16.89
C TYR A 280 9.03 15.52 16.23
N SER A 281 9.51 16.53 16.96
CA SER A 281 10.42 17.54 16.43
C SER A 281 11.84 17.36 16.93
N ALA A 282 12.03 17.17 18.24
CA ALA A 282 13.36 17.13 18.83
C ALA A 282 13.38 16.42 20.19
N VAL A 283 14.60 16.21 20.70
CA VAL A 283 14.84 15.85 22.10
C VAL A 283 15.42 17.06 22.85
N GLY A 284 14.78 17.46 23.95
CA GLY A 284 15.22 18.54 24.84
C GLY A 284 16.02 18.01 26.03
N GLY A 285 17.23 18.53 26.25
CA GLY A 285 18.06 18.15 27.40
C GLY A 285 18.36 16.65 27.51
N GLY A 286 18.35 15.94 26.37
CA GLY A 286 18.60 14.49 26.28
C GLY A 286 17.49 13.59 26.85
N THR A 287 16.45 14.16 27.46
CA THR A 287 15.45 13.40 28.24
C THR A 287 14.01 13.76 27.92
N ASN A 288 13.75 14.89 27.25
CA ASN A 288 12.39 15.33 26.94
C ASN A 288 12.07 15.12 25.47
N MET A 289 11.02 14.37 25.16
CA MET A 289 10.49 14.26 23.81
C MET A 289 9.68 15.50 23.48
N ILE A 290 10.09 16.28 22.48
CA ILE A 290 9.39 17.51 22.07
C ILE A 290 8.56 17.21 20.82
N TYR A 291 7.27 17.55 20.90
CA TYR A 291 6.32 17.44 19.81
C TYR A 291 5.83 18.83 19.40
N GLN A 292 5.83 19.06 18.09
CA GLN A 292 5.15 20.21 17.48
C GLN A 292 3.67 19.85 17.33
N LEU A 293 2.78 20.61 17.98
CA LEU A 293 1.33 20.45 17.81
C LEU A 293 0.93 20.82 16.39
N ILE A 294 -0.12 20.18 15.89
CA ILE A 294 -0.58 20.43 14.52
C ILE A 294 -1.21 21.84 14.40
N PRO A 295 -0.67 22.75 13.58
CA PRO A 295 -1.17 24.13 13.49
C PRO A 295 -2.43 24.21 12.61
N GLN A 296 -3.61 24.10 13.21
CA GLN A 296 -4.91 24.07 12.49
C GLN A 296 -5.11 25.25 11.53
N ASN A 297 -4.84 26.49 11.97
CA ASN A 297 -5.00 27.68 11.12
C ASN A 297 -4.12 27.63 9.87
N PHE A 298 -2.91 27.07 9.99
CA PHE A 298 -2.00 26.90 8.86
C PHE A 298 -2.50 25.83 7.88
N LEU A 299 -3.06 24.73 8.39
CA LEU A 299 -3.68 23.71 7.52
C LEU A 299 -4.86 24.30 6.74
N SER A 300 -5.76 25.02 7.41
CA SER A 300 -6.89 25.69 6.75
C SER A 300 -6.44 26.67 5.68
N GLN A 301 -5.37 27.43 5.94
CA GLN A 301 -4.78 28.33 4.95
C GLN A 301 -4.29 27.56 3.72
N ILE A 302 -3.46 26.53 3.90
CA ILE A 302 -2.92 25.73 2.78
C ILE A 302 -4.05 25.12 1.94
N TYR A 303 -5.03 24.50 2.60
CA TYR A 303 -6.15 23.88 1.89
C TYR A 303 -6.93 24.91 1.08
N SER A 304 -7.11 26.12 1.61
CA SER A 304 -7.77 27.21 0.87
C SER A 304 -6.94 27.74 -0.29
N GLU A 305 -5.62 27.83 -0.14
CA GLU A 305 -4.70 28.32 -1.18
C GLU A 305 -4.66 27.40 -2.40
N ASP A 306 -4.95 26.11 -2.22
CA ASP A 306 -4.98 25.11 -3.28
C ASP A 306 -6.34 24.91 -3.93
N ASN A 307 -7.38 25.64 -3.51
CA ASN A 307 -8.71 25.58 -4.10
C ASN A 307 -8.98 26.82 -4.96
N ASP A 308 -9.49 26.61 -6.18
CA ASP A 308 -10.19 27.65 -6.90
C ASP A 308 -11.59 27.89 -6.27
N ALA A 309 -12.24 28.99 -6.64
CA ALA A 309 -13.61 29.27 -6.17
C ALA A 309 -14.56 28.12 -6.54
N PRO A 310 -15.50 27.72 -5.65
CA PRO A 310 -16.48 26.69 -5.97
C PRO A 310 -17.28 27.03 -7.23
N VAL A 311 -17.43 26.04 -8.11
CA VAL A 311 -18.17 26.15 -9.37
C VAL A 311 -19.61 25.73 -9.10
N PHE A 312 -20.56 26.65 -9.33
CA PHE A 312 -21.98 26.39 -9.15
C PHE A 312 -22.66 26.17 -10.50
N PHE A 313 -23.35 25.05 -10.67
CA PHE A 313 -24.19 24.81 -11.83
C PHE A 313 -25.59 25.39 -11.60
N ASN A 314 -26.05 26.23 -12.53
CA ASN A 314 -27.39 26.78 -12.51
C ASN A 314 -28.28 26.14 -13.59
N PRO A 315 -29.22 25.23 -13.23
CA PRO A 315 -30.09 24.57 -14.19
C PRO A 315 -30.99 25.55 -14.96
N SER A 316 -31.28 26.73 -14.41
CA SER A 316 -32.14 27.74 -15.04
C SER A 316 -31.52 28.37 -16.30
N VAL A 317 -30.20 28.25 -16.49
CA VAL A 317 -29.52 28.78 -17.70
C VAL A 317 -29.82 27.90 -18.93
N GLY A 318 -30.12 26.62 -18.74
CA GLY A 318 -30.47 25.70 -19.83
C GLY A 318 -29.30 25.29 -20.74
N SER A 319 -28.05 25.55 -20.34
CA SER A 319 -26.82 25.14 -21.04
C SER A 319 -25.82 24.48 -20.09
N PRO A 320 -24.91 23.60 -20.56
CA PRO A 320 -23.85 23.05 -19.73
C PRO A 320 -22.79 24.10 -19.35
N LEU A 321 -21.95 23.78 -18.38
CA LEU A 321 -20.68 24.44 -18.11
C LEU A 321 -19.66 24.02 -19.18
N HIS A 322 -19.17 24.97 -19.97
CA HIS A 322 -18.10 24.73 -20.93
C HIS A 322 -16.74 24.92 -20.27
N TRP A 323 -15.92 23.87 -20.26
CA TRP A 323 -14.59 23.86 -19.68
C TRP A 323 -13.52 24.01 -20.76
N LYS A 324 -12.90 25.19 -20.79
CA LYS A 324 -11.78 25.52 -21.68
C LYS A 324 -10.46 25.49 -20.92
N PHE A 325 -9.41 25.07 -21.60
CA PHE A 325 -8.08 24.97 -21.00
C PHE A 325 -6.97 25.22 -22.03
N ASP A 326 -6.03 26.09 -21.68
CA ASP A 326 -4.80 26.33 -22.42
C ASP A 326 -3.63 25.65 -21.73
N SER A 327 -3.20 24.52 -22.30
CA SER A 327 -2.09 23.72 -21.77
C SER A 327 -0.73 24.42 -21.80
N SER A 328 -0.57 25.49 -22.59
CA SER A 328 0.69 26.24 -22.66
C SER A 328 0.88 27.17 -21.47
N THR A 329 -0.22 27.69 -20.92
CA THR A 329 -0.21 28.61 -19.78
C THR A 329 -0.60 27.92 -18.48
N GLY A 330 -1.33 26.80 -18.54
CA GLY A 330 -1.90 26.12 -17.39
C GLY A 330 -3.18 26.79 -16.87
N SER A 331 -3.78 27.69 -17.65
CA SER A 331 -4.99 28.42 -17.29
C SER A 331 -6.20 27.88 -18.03
N GLY A 332 -7.34 27.86 -17.36
CA GLY A 332 -8.62 27.48 -17.92
C GLY A 332 -9.77 28.24 -17.30
N SER A 333 -10.97 28.00 -17.82
CA SER A 333 -12.21 28.51 -17.24
C SER A 333 -13.37 27.57 -17.46
N LEU A 334 -14.36 27.66 -16.56
CA LEU A 334 -15.66 27.02 -16.71
C LEU A 334 -16.72 28.11 -16.85
N THR A 335 -17.41 28.13 -17.98
CA THR A 335 -18.39 29.18 -18.31
C THR A 335 -19.80 28.60 -18.47
N GLN A 336 -20.79 29.22 -17.85
CA GLN A 336 -22.21 28.95 -18.07
C GLN A 336 -22.98 30.27 -18.18
N GLY A 337 -23.55 30.54 -19.36
CA GLY A 337 -24.18 31.84 -19.63
C GLY A 337 -23.17 32.99 -19.50
N SER A 338 -23.46 33.95 -18.62
CA SER A 338 -22.56 35.08 -18.31
C SER A 338 -21.61 34.82 -17.14
N THR A 339 -21.73 33.70 -16.44
CA THR A 339 -20.90 33.36 -15.28
C THR A 339 -19.67 32.59 -15.74
N GLU A 340 -18.50 33.00 -15.27
CA GLU A 340 -17.23 32.33 -15.53
C GLU A 340 -16.49 32.08 -14.21
N TYR A 341 -15.97 30.87 -14.07
CA TYR A 341 -15.12 30.44 -12.97
C TYR A 341 -13.71 30.18 -13.51
N ALA A 342 -12.70 30.75 -12.87
CA ALA A 342 -11.31 30.45 -13.19
C ALA A 342 -10.96 29.01 -12.80
N MET A 343 -10.05 28.40 -13.55
CA MET A 343 -9.49 27.09 -13.27
C MET A 343 -7.99 27.11 -13.55
N HIS A 344 -7.21 26.48 -12.68
CA HIS A 344 -5.76 26.36 -12.85
C HIS A 344 -5.33 24.89 -12.92
N GLY A 345 -4.54 24.57 -13.95
CA GLY A 345 -3.92 23.26 -14.15
C GLY A 345 -2.40 23.29 -14.02
N GLN A 346 -1.74 22.21 -14.47
CA GLN A 346 -0.28 22.13 -14.43
C GLN A 346 0.35 23.16 -15.38
N LYS A 347 1.49 23.71 -14.99
CA LYS A 347 2.26 24.65 -15.81
C LYS A 347 3.63 24.07 -16.15
N GLY A 348 3.79 23.61 -17.39
CA GLY A 348 4.97 22.84 -17.77
C GLY A 348 5.06 21.56 -16.94
N SER A 349 6.14 21.41 -16.16
CA SER A 349 6.34 20.28 -15.23
C SER A 349 5.89 20.58 -13.80
N ASP A 350 5.42 21.78 -13.50
CA ASP A 350 4.94 22.16 -12.18
C ASP A 350 3.51 21.65 -11.97
N LEU A 351 3.41 20.55 -11.22
CA LEU A 351 2.12 19.97 -10.84
C LEU A 351 1.39 20.81 -9.79
N ASN A 352 2.11 21.56 -8.95
CA ASN A 352 1.53 22.31 -7.84
C ASN A 352 0.79 23.58 -8.31
N ALA A 353 1.11 24.07 -9.50
CA ALA A 353 0.36 25.15 -10.15
C ALA A 353 -1.15 24.82 -10.30
N GLY A 354 -1.48 23.53 -10.38
CA GLY A 354 -2.85 23.05 -10.46
C GLY A 354 -3.65 23.23 -9.16
N LYS A 355 -4.89 23.69 -9.29
CA LYS A 355 -5.80 23.96 -8.17
C LYS A 355 -7.00 23.01 -8.20
N ASN A 356 -7.56 22.76 -7.03
CA ASN A 356 -8.71 21.89 -6.87
C ASN A 356 -9.99 22.63 -7.28
N LEU A 357 -10.95 21.91 -7.84
CA LEU A 357 -12.29 22.41 -8.12
C LEU A 357 -13.31 21.69 -7.26
N THR A 358 -14.28 22.45 -6.75
CA THR A 358 -15.45 21.94 -6.04
C THR A 358 -16.69 22.27 -6.86
N PHE A 359 -17.51 21.27 -7.15
CA PHE A 359 -18.74 21.39 -7.92
C PHE A 359 -19.97 21.29 -7.01
N LEU A 360 -20.88 22.23 -7.20
CA LEU A 360 -22.11 22.41 -6.44
C LEU A 360 -23.31 22.63 -7.37
N GLY A 361 -24.48 22.18 -6.96
CA GLY A 361 -25.73 22.33 -7.71
C GLY A 361 -26.13 21.02 -8.37
N HIS A 362 -27.41 20.66 -8.21
CA HIS A 362 -27.96 19.39 -8.70
C HIS A 362 -28.00 19.31 -10.23
N ASP A 363 -27.94 18.07 -10.74
CA ASP A 363 -28.05 17.71 -12.16
C ASP A 363 -27.03 18.45 -13.06
N GLY A 364 -25.82 18.65 -12.53
CA GLY A 364 -24.77 19.40 -13.18
C GLY A 364 -24.33 18.82 -14.52
N GLN A 365 -24.07 19.68 -15.50
CA GLN A 365 -23.60 19.27 -16.83
C GLN A 365 -22.32 20.01 -17.18
N ILE A 366 -21.25 19.28 -17.48
CA ILE A 366 -19.94 19.83 -17.87
C ILE A 366 -19.53 19.24 -19.23
N VAL A 367 -19.03 20.10 -20.12
CA VAL A 367 -18.44 19.72 -21.40
C VAL A 367 -17.00 20.20 -21.46
N LEU A 368 -16.05 19.27 -21.63
CA LEU A 368 -14.65 19.61 -21.88
C LEU A 368 -14.46 19.97 -23.36
N ASP A 369 -14.12 21.24 -23.60
CA ASP A 369 -13.78 21.76 -24.92
C ASP A 369 -12.31 21.46 -25.28
N ASN A 370 -11.45 21.23 -24.28
CA ASN A 370 -10.03 20.91 -24.44
C ASN A 370 -9.59 19.79 -23.48
N SER A 371 -8.53 19.06 -23.84
CA SER A 371 -7.88 18.15 -22.90
C SER A 371 -7.29 18.93 -21.73
N VAL A 372 -7.57 18.49 -20.52
CA VAL A 372 -7.18 19.14 -19.27
C VAL A 372 -6.09 18.35 -18.57
N SER A 373 -4.97 19.01 -18.26
CA SER A 373 -3.95 18.48 -17.36
C SER A 373 -3.91 19.34 -16.11
N GLN A 374 -4.64 18.91 -15.08
CA GLN A 374 -4.87 19.69 -13.86
C GLN A 374 -3.72 19.59 -12.85
N GLY A 375 -2.67 18.80 -13.14
CA GLY A 375 -1.53 18.64 -12.24
C GLY A 375 -1.94 17.97 -10.94
N ALA A 376 -1.64 18.64 -9.82
CA ALA A 376 -2.05 18.22 -8.48
C ALA A 376 -3.44 18.74 -8.07
N GLY A 377 -4.23 19.37 -8.96
CA GLY A 377 -5.61 19.73 -8.64
C GLY A 377 -6.56 18.53 -8.65
N SER A 378 -7.42 18.40 -7.64
CA SER A 378 -8.49 17.39 -7.58
C SER A 378 -9.86 17.97 -7.96
N LEU A 379 -10.82 17.08 -8.25
CA LEU A 379 -12.23 17.44 -8.43
C LEU A 379 -13.06 16.87 -7.29
N THR A 380 -13.90 17.70 -6.68
CA THR A 380 -14.87 17.28 -5.66
C THR A 380 -16.28 17.57 -6.13
N PHE A 381 -17.14 16.55 -6.08
CA PHE A 381 -18.55 16.65 -6.46
C PHE A 381 -19.42 16.39 -5.23
N HIS A 382 -20.19 17.41 -4.84
CA HIS A 382 -21.16 17.31 -3.74
C HIS A 382 -22.56 16.90 -4.23
N ASP A 383 -22.81 17.02 -5.53
CA ASP A 383 -24.10 16.77 -6.17
C ASP A 383 -23.92 15.89 -7.43
N ASP A 384 -25.03 15.42 -7.98
CA ASP A 384 -25.04 14.64 -9.22
C ASP A 384 -24.57 15.47 -10.42
N TYR A 385 -23.65 14.90 -11.20
CA TYR A 385 -23.07 15.56 -12.37
C TYR A 385 -22.89 14.60 -13.55
N THR A 386 -22.93 15.14 -14.76
CA THR A 386 -22.49 14.46 -15.98
C THR A 386 -21.38 15.28 -16.64
N VAL A 387 -20.23 14.63 -16.89
CA VAL A 387 -19.04 15.24 -17.47
C VAL A 387 -18.74 14.57 -18.80
N THR A 388 -18.68 15.37 -19.88
CA THR A 388 -18.60 14.88 -21.26
C THR A 388 -17.55 15.62 -22.08
N THR A 389 -17.31 15.13 -23.29
CA THR A 389 -16.57 15.83 -24.33
C THR A 389 -17.12 15.45 -25.70
N SER A 390 -17.03 16.35 -26.68
CA SER A 390 -17.46 16.10 -28.06
C SER A 390 -16.29 15.89 -29.03
N ASN A 391 -15.05 16.11 -28.59
CA ASN A 391 -13.86 16.11 -29.44
C ASN A 391 -12.77 15.13 -28.96
N GLY A 392 -13.12 14.21 -28.06
CA GLY A 392 -12.18 13.24 -27.51
C GLY A 392 -11.17 13.84 -26.53
N SER A 393 -11.48 14.99 -25.94
CA SER A 393 -10.66 15.57 -24.88
C SER A 393 -10.49 14.59 -23.71
N THR A 394 -9.34 14.67 -23.06
CA THR A 394 -8.99 13.82 -21.91
C THR A 394 -8.83 14.66 -20.64
N TRP A 395 -8.89 14.04 -19.47
CA TRP A 395 -8.58 14.70 -18.20
C TRP A 395 -7.57 13.89 -17.38
N THR A 396 -6.61 14.60 -16.77
CA THR A 396 -5.73 14.08 -15.71
C THR A 396 -5.60 15.11 -14.59
N GLY A 397 -5.44 14.63 -13.36
CA GLY A 397 -5.30 15.46 -12.17
C GLY A 397 -5.01 14.63 -10.93
N ALA A 398 -5.13 15.20 -9.74
CA ALA A 398 -4.88 14.48 -8.49
C ALA A 398 -5.86 13.32 -8.25
N GLY A 399 -7.12 13.49 -8.69
CA GLY A 399 -8.17 12.50 -8.59
C GLY A 399 -9.55 13.14 -8.47
N ILE A 400 -10.57 12.29 -8.35
CA ILE A 400 -11.98 12.65 -8.21
C ILE A 400 -12.48 12.18 -6.83
N ILE A 401 -13.20 13.07 -6.15
CA ILE A 401 -13.90 12.84 -4.90
C ILE A 401 -15.40 12.97 -5.20
N VAL A 402 -16.17 11.93 -4.90
CA VAL A 402 -17.65 11.99 -5.01
C VAL A 402 -18.22 11.72 -3.63
N ASP A 403 -19.00 12.67 -3.11
CA ASP A 403 -19.57 12.57 -1.77
C ASP A 403 -20.70 11.53 -1.70
N LYS A 404 -20.98 11.04 -0.49
CA LYS A 404 -21.83 9.87 -0.19
C LYS A 404 -23.12 9.77 -0.99
N ASP A 405 -23.81 10.90 -1.17
CA ASP A 405 -25.14 10.96 -1.78
C ASP A 405 -25.11 11.47 -3.23
N ALA A 406 -23.92 11.63 -3.81
CA ALA A 406 -23.72 12.08 -5.18
C ALA A 406 -23.33 10.92 -6.12
N SER A 407 -23.70 11.09 -7.39
CA SER A 407 -23.36 10.22 -8.50
C SER A 407 -22.87 11.03 -9.70
N VAL A 408 -21.67 10.71 -10.17
CA VAL A 408 -21.06 11.39 -11.33
C VAL A 408 -21.00 10.44 -12.52
N ASN A 409 -21.67 10.79 -13.61
CA ASN A 409 -21.50 10.14 -14.91
C ASN A 409 -20.31 10.76 -15.65
N TRP A 410 -19.23 10.01 -15.76
CA TRP A 410 -17.94 10.44 -16.28
C TRP A 410 -17.67 9.83 -17.66
N GLN A 411 -17.77 10.66 -18.70
CA GLN A 411 -17.66 10.25 -20.10
C GLN A 411 -16.38 10.74 -20.78
N VAL A 412 -15.35 11.04 -20.00
CA VAL A 412 -14.06 11.58 -20.45
C VAL A 412 -12.96 10.53 -20.24
N ASN A 413 -12.20 10.23 -21.28
CA ASN A 413 -11.08 9.28 -21.19
C ASN A 413 -9.88 9.89 -20.44
N GLY A 414 -9.04 9.02 -19.89
CA GLY A 414 -7.76 9.39 -19.28
C GLY A 414 -6.61 9.38 -20.29
N VAL A 415 -5.39 9.40 -19.77
CA VAL A 415 -4.15 9.40 -20.57
C VAL A 415 -3.30 8.19 -20.20
N LYS A 416 -2.65 7.58 -21.21
CA LYS A 416 -1.71 6.47 -21.01
C LYS A 416 -0.63 6.82 -19.98
N GLY A 417 -0.43 5.92 -19.02
CA GLY A 417 0.58 6.10 -17.96
C GLY A 417 0.13 6.98 -16.79
N ASP A 418 -1.07 7.58 -16.87
CA ASP A 418 -1.74 8.17 -15.72
C ASP A 418 -2.77 7.20 -15.13
N ASN A 419 -2.97 7.27 -13.82
CA ASN A 419 -4.07 6.59 -13.14
C ASN A 419 -5.05 7.63 -12.61
N LEU A 420 -6.34 7.46 -12.91
CA LEU A 420 -7.41 8.16 -12.22
C LEU A 420 -7.48 7.64 -10.79
N HIS A 421 -7.51 8.53 -9.80
CA HIS A 421 -7.71 8.16 -8.40
C HIS A 421 -9.13 8.55 -7.99
N LYS A 422 -9.90 7.60 -7.45
CA LYS A 422 -11.27 7.83 -6.97
C LYS A 422 -11.39 7.52 -5.48
N ILE A 423 -11.89 8.50 -4.71
CA ILE A 423 -12.29 8.38 -3.30
C ILE A 423 -13.64 9.08 -3.04
N GLY A 424 -14.07 9.18 -1.78
CA GLY A 424 -15.41 9.62 -1.40
C GLY A 424 -16.45 8.50 -1.53
N GLU A 425 -17.44 8.49 -0.65
CA GLU A 425 -18.40 7.38 -0.49
C GLU A 425 -19.38 7.24 -1.68
N GLY A 426 -19.51 8.28 -2.52
CA GLY A 426 -20.43 8.31 -3.65
C GLY A 426 -20.00 7.50 -4.86
N THR A 427 -20.78 7.62 -5.92
CA THR A 427 -20.67 6.78 -7.13
C THR A 427 -20.04 7.52 -8.30
N LEU A 428 -19.09 6.87 -8.98
CA LEU A 428 -18.56 7.31 -10.27
C LEU A 428 -18.94 6.29 -11.35
N VAL A 429 -19.80 6.68 -12.28
CA VAL A 429 -20.18 5.86 -13.44
C VAL A 429 -19.27 6.24 -14.61
N VAL A 430 -18.34 5.36 -14.97
CA VAL A 430 -17.41 5.58 -16.09
C VAL A 430 -18.08 5.12 -17.37
N GLN A 431 -18.39 6.06 -18.27
CA GLN A 431 -19.19 5.83 -19.47
C GLN A 431 -18.64 6.63 -20.67
N GLY A 432 -17.31 6.63 -20.84
CA GLY A 432 -16.67 7.18 -22.02
C GLY A 432 -16.90 6.32 -23.27
N THR A 433 -16.28 6.71 -24.38
CA THR A 433 -16.35 5.97 -25.66
C THR A 433 -14.95 5.50 -26.08
N GLY A 434 -14.87 4.28 -26.63
CA GLY A 434 -13.63 3.73 -27.19
C GLY A 434 -12.68 3.17 -26.14
N VAL A 435 -11.38 3.17 -26.47
CA VAL A 435 -10.31 2.67 -25.61
C VAL A 435 -9.73 3.80 -24.76
N ASN A 436 -9.95 3.72 -23.45
CA ASN A 436 -9.21 4.54 -22.49
C ASN A 436 -7.88 3.87 -22.13
N GLU A 437 -6.76 4.51 -22.44
CA GLU A 437 -5.41 4.00 -22.13
C GLU A 437 -4.99 4.27 -20.67
N GLY A 438 -5.68 5.13 -19.93
CA GLY A 438 -5.41 5.41 -18.53
C GLY A 438 -5.74 4.23 -17.61
N GLY A 439 -5.13 4.18 -16.43
CA GLY A 439 -5.49 3.24 -15.37
C GLY A 439 -6.42 3.85 -14.31
N LEU A 440 -6.85 3.04 -13.35
CA LEU A 440 -7.73 3.43 -12.26
C LEU A 440 -7.22 2.90 -10.91
N LYS A 441 -7.24 3.75 -9.89
CA LYS A 441 -7.09 3.38 -8.48
C LYS A 441 -8.32 3.83 -7.70
N VAL A 442 -9.03 2.88 -7.11
CA VAL A 442 -10.24 3.14 -6.33
C VAL A 442 -9.94 2.89 -4.86
N GLY A 443 -10.18 3.91 -4.03
CA GLY A 443 -9.98 3.87 -2.60
C GLY A 443 -11.25 4.04 -1.77
N ASP A 444 -12.36 4.48 -2.36
CA ASP A 444 -13.62 4.63 -1.62
C ASP A 444 -14.85 4.70 -2.54
N GLY A 445 -16.03 4.43 -1.97
CA GLY A 445 -17.32 4.48 -2.65
C GLY A 445 -17.46 3.45 -3.78
N THR A 446 -18.27 3.79 -4.78
CA THR A 446 -18.58 2.88 -5.90
C THR A 446 -18.04 3.41 -7.22
N VAL A 447 -17.46 2.54 -8.04
CA VAL A 447 -17.16 2.81 -9.45
C VAL A 447 -17.88 1.81 -10.33
N VAL A 448 -18.71 2.29 -11.25
CA VAL A 448 -19.37 1.45 -12.25
C VAL A 448 -18.63 1.60 -13.58
N LEU A 449 -18.03 0.53 -14.09
CA LEU A 449 -17.38 0.52 -15.39
C LEU A 449 -18.41 0.19 -16.47
N ASN A 450 -18.78 1.19 -17.26
CA ASN A 450 -19.79 1.13 -18.31
C ASN A 450 -19.32 1.86 -19.59
N GLN A 451 -18.04 1.72 -19.94
CA GLN A 451 -17.48 2.27 -21.17
C GLN A 451 -18.22 1.73 -22.40
N GLN A 452 -18.48 2.61 -23.36
CA GLN A 452 -19.17 2.31 -24.60
C GLN A 452 -18.18 2.07 -25.74
N ALA A 453 -18.56 1.22 -26.68
CA ALA A 453 -17.76 0.98 -27.86
C ALA A 453 -17.74 2.20 -28.78
N ASP A 454 -16.59 2.46 -29.41
CA ASP A 454 -16.51 3.43 -30.49
C ASP A 454 -17.11 2.91 -31.80
N SER A 455 -17.05 3.72 -32.86
CA SER A 455 -17.54 3.36 -34.19
C SER A 455 -16.83 2.16 -34.83
N SER A 456 -15.66 1.76 -34.32
CA SER A 456 -14.91 0.58 -34.75
C SER A 456 -15.19 -0.64 -33.87
N GLY A 457 -16.06 -0.53 -32.87
CA GLY A 457 -16.40 -1.60 -31.94
C GLY A 457 -15.41 -1.77 -30.79
N GLN A 458 -14.41 -0.88 -30.67
CA GLN A 458 -13.38 -0.98 -29.63
C GLN A 458 -13.91 -0.39 -28.33
N VAL A 459 -13.65 -1.07 -27.21
CA VAL A 459 -14.08 -0.65 -25.87
C VAL A 459 -13.05 -1.07 -24.83
N GLN A 460 -12.69 -0.14 -23.95
CA GLN A 460 -11.92 -0.41 -22.73
C GLN A 460 -12.11 0.75 -21.75
N ALA A 461 -12.63 0.47 -20.56
CA ALA A 461 -12.82 1.48 -19.52
C ALA A 461 -11.50 1.96 -18.94
N PHE A 462 -10.56 1.05 -18.67
CA PHE A 462 -9.21 1.36 -18.19
C PHE A 462 -8.21 0.28 -18.61
N SER A 463 -6.94 0.64 -18.72
CA SER A 463 -5.83 -0.29 -18.97
C SER A 463 -5.52 -1.18 -17.77
N SER A 464 -5.80 -0.71 -16.55
CA SER A 464 -5.67 -1.45 -15.30
C SER A 464 -6.57 -0.87 -14.20
N VAL A 465 -6.93 -1.70 -13.23
CA VAL A 465 -7.75 -1.30 -12.06
C VAL A 465 -7.09 -1.81 -10.78
N ASN A 466 -6.87 -0.92 -9.81
CA ASN A 466 -6.43 -1.26 -8.46
C ASN A 466 -7.51 -0.88 -7.44
N ILE A 467 -7.86 -1.84 -6.58
CA ILE A 467 -8.91 -1.72 -5.56
C ILE A 467 -8.23 -1.83 -4.18
N ALA A 468 -8.29 -0.78 -3.37
CA ALA A 468 -7.59 -0.73 -2.08
C ALA A 468 -8.41 -0.07 -0.97
N SER A 469 -7.91 -0.20 0.26
CA SER A 469 -8.47 0.22 1.57
C SER A 469 -9.60 -0.60 2.17
N GLY A 470 -10.21 -1.49 1.39
CA GLY A 470 -11.35 -2.30 1.83
C GLY A 470 -12.70 -1.57 1.81
N ARG A 471 -12.70 -0.25 1.54
CA ARG A 471 -13.92 0.57 1.42
C ARG A 471 -14.64 0.46 0.06
N PRO A 472 -13.95 0.38 -1.10
CA PRO A 472 -14.62 0.58 -2.37
C PRO A 472 -15.24 -0.69 -2.95
N THR A 473 -16.19 -0.46 -3.88
CA THR A 473 -16.73 -1.46 -4.80
C THR A 473 -16.55 -1.03 -6.25
N VAL A 474 -16.05 -1.91 -7.11
CA VAL A 474 -16.00 -1.75 -8.56
C VAL A 474 -16.99 -2.70 -9.20
N VAL A 475 -17.92 -2.18 -10.00
CA VAL A 475 -18.99 -2.94 -10.67
C VAL A 475 -18.72 -3.00 -12.16
N LEU A 476 -18.78 -4.18 -12.76
CA LEU A 476 -18.66 -4.35 -14.21
C LEU A 476 -20.04 -4.32 -14.86
N ALA A 477 -20.30 -3.38 -15.76
CA ALA A 477 -21.54 -3.38 -16.54
C ALA A 477 -21.58 -4.54 -17.54
N ASP A 478 -20.44 -4.87 -18.14
CA ASP A 478 -20.23 -6.04 -18.99
C ASP A 478 -18.80 -6.60 -18.87
N ASN A 479 -18.50 -7.67 -19.61
CA ASN A 479 -17.18 -8.33 -19.59
C ASN A 479 -16.11 -7.71 -20.51
N ARG A 480 -16.37 -6.54 -21.10
CA ARG A 480 -15.45 -5.86 -22.04
C ARG A 480 -14.72 -4.67 -21.42
N GLN A 481 -15.03 -4.36 -20.16
CA GLN A 481 -14.61 -3.13 -19.50
C GLN A 481 -13.10 -3.08 -19.21
N VAL A 482 -12.52 -4.20 -18.77
CA VAL A 482 -11.11 -4.30 -18.41
C VAL A 482 -10.67 -5.74 -18.60
N ASN A 483 -9.40 -5.93 -19.01
CA ASN A 483 -8.79 -7.25 -18.97
C ASN A 483 -8.72 -7.72 -17.49
N PRO A 484 -9.32 -8.86 -17.11
CA PRO A 484 -9.32 -9.36 -15.73
C PRO A 484 -7.93 -9.47 -15.11
N ASP A 485 -6.92 -9.79 -15.91
CA ASP A 485 -5.52 -9.90 -15.46
C ASP A 485 -4.92 -8.56 -15.04
N ASN A 486 -5.49 -7.45 -15.49
CA ASN A 486 -5.05 -6.11 -15.12
C ASN A 486 -5.84 -5.55 -13.93
N ILE A 487 -6.66 -6.37 -13.28
CA ILE A 487 -7.28 -6.07 -12.00
C ILE A 487 -6.35 -6.51 -10.86
N SER A 488 -6.25 -5.66 -9.83
CA SER A 488 -5.48 -5.93 -8.63
C SER A 488 -6.22 -5.42 -7.39
N TRP A 489 -6.04 -6.12 -6.29
CA TRP A 489 -6.44 -5.69 -4.96
C TRP A 489 -5.18 -5.38 -4.15
N GLY A 490 -4.99 -4.10 -3.82
CA GLY A 490 -3.89 -3.65 -2.97
C GLY A 490 -4.21 -3.80 -1.48
N TYR A 491 -3.49 -3.07 -0.63
CA TYR A 491 -3.71 -3.03 0.81
C TYR A 491 -5.19 -2.95 1.21
N ARG A 492 -5.66 -3.95 1.97
CA ARG A 492 -7.05 -4.18 2.43
C ARG A 492 -8.09 -4.38 1.32
N GLY A 493 -7.67 -4.42 0.05
CA GLY A 493 -8.51 -4.74 -1.10
C GLY A 493 -9.79 -3.91 -1.20
N GLY A 494 -10.91 -4.60 -1.33
CA GLY A 494 -12.23 -4.05 -1.68
C GLY A 494 -12.97 -5.04 -2.59
N VAL A 495 -14.11 -4.62 -3.13
CA VAL A 495 -15.00 -5.51 -3.90
C VAL A 495 -14.86 -5.29 -5.40
N LEU A 496 -14.60 -6.37 -6.15
CA LEU A 496 -14.96 -6.46 -7.55
C LEU A 496 -16.28 -7.20 -7.65
N ASP A 497 -17.32 -6.50 -8.07
CA ASP A 497 -18.62 -7.06 -8.39
C ASP A 497 -18.70 -7.32 -9.90
N VAL A 498 -18.69 -8.61 -10.27
CA VAL A 498 -18.79 -9.02 -11.67
C VAL A 498 -20.20 -8.83 -12.22
N ASN A 499 -21.21 -8.63 -11.36
CA ASN A 499 -22.57 -8.25 -11.75
C ASN A 499 -23.16 -9.12 -12.88
N GLY A 500 -23.09 -10.44 -12.71
CA GLY A 500 -23.63 -11.42 -13.67
C GLY A 500 -22.79 -11.64 -14.93
N ASN A 501 -21.57 -11.11 -14.99
CA ASN A 501 -20.64 -11.30 -16.10
C ASN A 501 -19.65 -12.45 -15.85
N ASP A 502 -19.46 -13.28 -16.87
CA ASP A 502 -18.46 -14.34 -16.86
C ASP A 502 -17.06 -13.75 -17.11
N LEU A 503 -16.07 -14.18 -16.33
CA LEU A 503 -14.69 -13.71 -16.42
C LEU A 503 -13.70 -14.88 -16.40
N THR A 504 -12.56 -14.70 -17.07
CA THR A 504 -11.41 -15.61 -17.01
C THR A 504 -10.21 -14.85 -16.46
N PHE A 505 -9.58 -15.39 -15.41
CA PHE A 505 -8.39 -14.85 -14.78
C PHE A 505 -7.22 -15.80 -14.98
N HIS A 506 -6.12 -15.31 -15.54
CA HIS A 506 -4.84 -16.00 -15.57
C HIS A 506 -3.97 -15.58 -14.36
N LYS A 507 -4.35 -14.51 -13.67
CA LYS A 507 -3.82 -14.17 -12.36
C LYS A 507 -4.84 -13.40 -11.50
N LEU A 508 -4.84 -13.70 -10.21
CA LEU A 508 -5.54 -12.98 -9.16
C LEU A 508 -4.50 -12.23 -8.32
N ASN A 509 -4.29 -10.94 -8.62
CA ASN A 509 -3.36 -10.10 -7.88
C ASN A 509 -4.03 -9.59 -6.59
N ALA A 510 -4.12 -10.44 -5.57
CA ALA A 510 -4.76 -10.12 -4.29
C ALA A 510 -3.73 -10.03 -3.17
N ALA A 511 -3.49 -8.81 -2.66
CA ALA A 511 -2.49 -8.55 -1.64
C ALA A 511 -2.80 -9.22 -0.29
N ASP A 512 -4.07 -9.23 0.11
CA ASP A 512 -4.51 -9.75 1.40
C ASP A 512 -6.00 -10.20 1.39
N TYR A 513 -6.47 -10.61 2.57
CA TYR A 513 -7.84 -11.07 2.82
C TYR A 513 -8.94 -10.06 2.45
N GLY A 514 -8.61 -8.77 2.36
CA GLY A 514 -9.54 -7.72 1.98
C GLY A 514 -9.98 -7.79 0.52
N ALA A 515 -9.26 -8.50 -0.35
CA ALA A 515 -9.64 -8.73 -1.74
C ALA A 515 -10.94 -9.53 -1.84
N VAL A 516 -11.96 -8.99 -2.50
CA VAL A 516 -13.24 -9.68 -2.74
C VAL A 516 -13.51 -9.77 -4.23
N LEU A 517 -13.70 -10.99 -4.72
CA LEU A 517 -14.31 -11.28 -6.00
C LEU A 517 -15.73 -11.79 -5.75
N GLY A 518 -16.72 -10.98 -6.13
CA GLY A 518 -18.12 -11.24 -5.82
C GLY A 518 -19.06 -11.03 -6.99
N ASN A 519 -20.29 -11.49 -6.81
CA ASN A 519 -21.40 -11.18 -7.69
C ASN A 519 -22.64 -10.80 -6.87
N SER A 520 -23.09 -9.56 -7.01
CA SER A 520 -24.33 -9.08 -6.39
C SER A 520 -25.58 -9.37 -7.21
N SER A 521 -25.43 -9.68 -8.51
CA SER A 521 -26.54 -9.96 -9.43
C SER A 521 -27.21 -11.30 -9.13
N ASP A 522 -28.52 -11.39 -9.38
CA ASP A 522 -29.26 -12.65 -9.35
C ASP A 522 -28.84 -13.61 -10.48
N LYS A 523 -28.27 -13.07 -11.57
CA LYS A 523 -27.71 -13.89 -12.64
C LYS A 523 -26.42 -14.54 -12.16
N MET A 524 -26.37 -15.87 -12.16
CA MET A 524 -25.16 -16.64 -11.87
C MET A 524 -24.04 -16.27 -12.86
N ALA A 525 -22.85 -15.98 -12.35
CA ALA A 525 -21.65 -15.72 -13.15
C ALA A 525 -20.65 -16.87 -13.04
N SER A 526 -19.93 -17.14 -14.11
CA SER A 526 -18.87 -18.17 -14.18
C SER A 526 -17.50 -17.51 -14.15
N ILE A 527 -16.72 -17.84 -13.14
CA ILE A 527 -15.34 -17.40 -12.96
C ILE A 527 -14.43 -18.57 -13.33
N THR A 528 -13.62 -18.39 -14.37
CA THR A 528 -12.60 -19.36 -14.79
C THR A 528 -11.24 -18.93 -14.29
N LEU A 529 -10.56 -19.81 -13.56
CA LEU A 529 -9.17 -19.66 -13.17
C LEU A 529 -8.30 -20.45 -14.14
N ASP A 530 -7.49 -19.74 -14.92
CA ASP A 530 -6.57 -20.33 -15.90
C ASP A 530 -5.15 -19.78 -15.71
N TYR A 531 -4.60 -19.99 -14.52
CA TYR A 531 -3.31 -19.43 -14.12
C TYR A 531 -2.10 -20.21 -14.63
N GLN A 532 -2.31 -21.25 -15.43
CA GLN A 532 -1.23 -22.12 -15.87
C GLN A 532 -0.38 -21.43 -16.92
N MET A 533 0.93 -21.63 -16.82
CA MET A 533 1.83 -21.37 -17.93
C MET A 533 1.63 -22.48 -18.96
N HIS A 534 1.14 -22.15 -20.16
CA HIS A 534 1.16 -23.09 -21.28
C HIS A 534 2.52 -23.04 -21.98
N PRO A 535 3.00 -24.15 -22.57
CA PRO A 535 4.27 -24.18 -23.29
C PRO A 535 4.36 -23.10 -24.40
N ALA A 536 3.26 -22.83 -25.09
CA ALA A 536 3.21 -21.81 -26.14
C ALA A 536 3.42 -20.37 -25.61
N ASP A 537 3.08 -20.10 -24.35
CA ASP A 537 3.20 -18.78 -23.72
C ASP A 537 4.59 -18.55 -23.11
N VAL A 538 5.43 -19.60 -23.06
CA VAL A 538 6.80 -19.49 -22.57
C VAL A 538 7.63 -18.66 -23.54
N LYS A 539 7.92 -17.42 -23.12
CA LYS A 539 8.80 -16.51 -23.86
C LYS A 539 10.22 -17.07 -23.97
N ILE A 540 10.70 -17.19 -25.20
CA ILE A 540 12.08 -17.50 -25.53
C ILE A 540 12.84 -16.18 -25.68
N ASN A 541 13.94 -16.03 -24.94
CA ASN A 541 14.76 -14.82 -24.96
C ASN A 541 16.06 -15.05 -25.73
N GLU A 542 16.63 -13.97 -26.23
CA GLU A 542 17.97 -13.99 -26.81
C GLU A 542 18.99 -13.38 -25.84
N TRP A 543 20.25 -13.75 -26.01
CA TRP A 543 21.33 -13.16 -25.24
C TRP A 543 21.42 -11.65 -25.50
N SER A 544 21.55 -10.86 -24.44
CA SER A 544 21.69 -9.42 -24.52
C SER A 544 23.03 -8.96 -23.94
N SER A 545 23.64 -7.96 -24.60
CA SER A 545 24.85 -7.30 -24.11
C SER A 545 24.67 -6.56 -22.78
N SER A 546 23.42 -6.33 -22.36
CA SER A 546 23.09 -5.83 -21.03
C SER A 546 23.50 -6.79 -19.91
N LYS A 547 23.61 -8.10 -20.21
CA LYS A 547 23.95 -9.17 -19.25
C LYS A 547 23.01 -9.20 -18.05
N LYS A 548 21.75 -8.80 -18.26
CA LYS A 548 20.68 -8.82 -17.27
C LYS A 548 19.53 -9.66 -17.79
N GLY A 549 18.93 -10.43 -16.90
CA GLY A 549 17.82 -11.31 -17.21
C GLY A 549 17.07 -11.70 -15.96
N THR A 550 16.00 -12.46 -16.15
CA THR A 550 15.21 -12.99 -15.03
C THR A 550 15.63 -14.42 -14.77
N ALA A 551 16.12 -14.71 -13.56
CA ALA A 551 16.45 -16.07 -13.16
C ALA A 551 15.25 -17.00 -13.39
N GLY A 552 15.47 -17.96 -14.27
CA GLY A 552 14.66 -19.05 -14.78
C GLY A 552 13.82 -18.74 -16.01
N ALA A 553 14.12 -17.63 -16.70
CA ALA A 553 13.66 -17.42 -18.06
C ALA A 553 14.39 -18.34 -19.05
N LEU A 554 13.68 -18.70 -20.13
CA LEU A 554 14.20 -19.52 -21.23
C LEU A 554 14.94 -18.65 -22.25
N TYR A 555 16.07 -19.15 -22.73
CA TYR A 555 16.90 -18.52 -23.73
C TYR A 555 17.24 -19.48 -24.87
N VAL A 556 17.40 -18.94 -26.08
CA VAL A 556 17.89 -19.65 -27.26
C VAL A 556 19.30 -19.20 -27.61
N TYR A 557 20.13 -20.15 -28.01
CA TYR A 557 21.47 -19.92 -28.52
C TYR A 557 21.67 -20.66 -29.84
N ASN A 558 21.78 -19.90 -30.93
CA ASN A 558 22.29 -20.44 -32.20
C ASN A 558 23.80 -20.63 -32.06
N ASN A 559 24.21 -21.83 -31.66
CA ASN A 559 25.58 -22.15 -31.26
C ASN A 559 26.47 -22.35 -32.51
N PRO A 560 27.39 -21.41 -32.81
CA PRO A 560 28.23 -21.50 -34.00
C PRO A 560 29.37 -22.51 -33.85
N TYR A 561 29.67 -22.95 -32.62
CA TYR A 561 30.79 -23.87 -32.35
C TYR A 561 30.44 -25.33 -32.60
N THR A 562 29.16 -25.68 -32.45
CA THR A 562 28.66 -27.05 -32.61
C THR A 562 27.59 -27.17 -33.68
N HIS A 563 27.22 -26.05 -34.32
CA HIS A 563 26.19 -25.97 -35.35
C HIS A 563 24.82 -26.50 -34.90
N THR A 564 24.44 -26.19 -33.66
CA THR A 564 23.17 -26.57 -33.04
C THR A 564 22.39 -25.34 -32.58
N VAL A 565 21.09 -25.52 -32.36
CA VAL A 565 20.27 -24.57 -31.60
C VAL A 565 20.17 -25.13 -30.18
N ASP A 566 20.67 -24.38 -29.20
CA ASP A 566 20.74 -24.77 -27.80
C ASP A 566 19.77 -23.95 -26.97
N TYR A 567 19.03 -24.60 -26.07
CA TYR A 567 18.14 -23.93 -25.13
C TYR A 567 18.71 -23.94 -23.72
N PHE A 568 18.61 -22.80 -23.04
CA PHE A 568 19.12 -22.62 -21.69
C PHE A 568 18.10 -21.96 -20.78
N ILE A 569 18.05 -22.39 -19.51
CA ILE A 569 17.36 -21.69 -18.44
C ILE A 569 18.38 -20.85 -17.67
N LEU A 570 18.10 -19.57 -17.50
CA LEU A 570 18.96 -18.67 -16.72
C LEU A 570 18.85 -19.00 -15.21
N LYS A 571 19.94 -19.05 -14.47
CA LYS A 571 19.94 -19.37 -13.01
C LYS A 571 20.06 -18.14 -12.12
N THR A 572 20.59 -17.04 -12.64
CA THR A 572 20.91 -15.81 -11.92
C THR A 572 20.28 -14.59 -12.60
N ASN A 573 20.20 -13.42 -11.94
CA ASN A 573 19.61 -12.21 -12.57
C ASN A 573 20.59 -11.42 -13.47
N ASP A 574 21.81 -11.92 -13.57
CA ASP A 574 22.86 -11.47 -14.48
C ASP A 574 23.58 -12.69 -15.04
N TYR A 575 24.25 -12.53 -16.19
CA TYR A 575 24.85 -13.66 -16.88
C TYR A 575 26.08 -13.30 -17.73
N GLY A 576 26.95 -14.29 -17.91
CA GLY A 576 28.01 -14.29 -18.90
C GLY A 576 27.56 -14.85 -20.26
N TRP A 577 28.53 -15.24 -21.08
CA TRP A 577 28.25 -15.95 -22.34
C TRP A 577 27.65 -17.33 -22.10
N PHE A 578 26.89 -17.83 -23.08
CA PHE A 578 26.45 -19.22 -23.07
C PHE A 578 27.65 -20.17 -23.08
N PRO A 579 27.56 -21.32 -22.40
CA PRO A 579 28.44 -22.46 -22.63
C PRO A 579 28.39 -22.90 -24.09
N THR A 580 29.53 -23.25 -24.67
CA THR A 580 29.64 -23.60 -26.11
C THR A 580 29.56 -25.10 -26.39
N GLY A 581 29.67 -25.94 -25.37
CA GLY A 581 29.70 -27.41 -25.49
C GLY A 581 28.52 -28.12 -24.83
N GLN A 582 27.30 -27.55 -24.88
CA GLN A 582 26.08 -28.19 -24.37
C GLN A 582 26.14 -28.59 -22.88
N VAL A 583 26.76 -27.75 -22.06
CA VAL A 583 26.88 -27.98 -20.61
C VAL A 583 26.25 -26.84 -19.81
N SER A 584 25.88 -27.13 -18.57
CA SER A 584 25.44 -26.11 -17.62
C SER A 584 26.63 -25.43 -16.91
N ASN A 585 26.43 -24.23 -16.37
CA ASN A 585 27.38 -23.55 -15.50
C ASN A 585 26.67 -22.81 -14.34
N GLU A 586 27.34 -21.85 -13.70
CA GLU A 586 26.78 -21.04 -12.62
C GLU A 586 25.55 -20.24 -13.07
N HIS A 587 25.57 -19.71 -14.30
CA HIS A 587 24.52 -18.83 -14.84
C HIS A 587 23.50 -19.55 -15.71
N TRP A 588 23.89 -20.60 -16.42
CA TRP A 588 23.08 -21.22 -17.48
C TRP A 588 22.87 -22.69 -17.20
N GLU A 589 21.61 -23.14 -17.25
CA GLU A 589 21.23 -24.55 -17.25
C GLU A 589 20.91 -24.97 -18.69
N TYR A 590 21.73 -25.85 -19.26
CA TYR A 590 21.47 -26.42 -20.59
C TYR A 590 20.32 -27.43 -20.52
N ILE A 591 19.35 -27.32 -21.42
CA ILE A 591 18.12 -28.14 -21.40
C ILE A 591 17.77 -28.80 -22.74
N GLY A 592 18.70 -28.81 -23.70
CA GLY A 592 18.54 -29.54 -24.97
C GLY A 592 18.43 -28.63 -26.20
N HIS A 593 17.99 -29.23 -27.30
CA HIS A 593 17.92 -28.61 -28.63
C HIS A 593 16.50 -28.50 -29.19
N ASP A 594 15.51 -29.11 -28.52
CA ASP A 594 14.13 -29.09 -28.96
C ASP A 594 13.37 -27.96 -28.25
N GLN A 595 12.81 -27.04 -29.03
CA GLN A 595 12.08 -25.89 -28.51
C GLN A 595 10.87 -26.31 -27.67
N SER A 596 10.09 -27.27 -28.19
CA SER A 596 8.83 -27.69 -27.59
C SER A 596 9.08 -28.34 -26.22
N SER A 597 10.10 -29.19 -26.12
CA SER A 597 10.54 -29.82 -24.88
C SER A 597 11.06 -28.80 -23.89
N ALA A 598 11.82 -27.80 -24.35
CA ALA A 598 12.35 -26.73 -23.50
C ALA A 598 11.24 -25.84 -22.92
N GLN A 599 10.26 -25.46 -23.74
CA GLN A 599 9.10 -24.70 -23.32
C GLN A 599 8.20 -25.52 -22.38
N THR A 600 7.97 -26.80 -22.68
CA THR A 600 7.20 -27.72 -21.83
C THR A 600 7.85 -27.87 -20.46
N LEU A 601 9.17 -28.10 -20.41
CA LEU A 601 9.91 -28.20 -19.16
C LEU A 601 9.77 -26.94 -18.29
N LEU A 602 9.81 -25.74 -18.89
CA LEU A 602 9.67 -24.50 -18.14
C LEU A 602 8.22 -24.23 -17.71
N ALA A 603 7.24 -24.58 -18.53
CA ALA A 603 5.83 -24.55 -18.18
C ALA A 603 5.56 -25.47 -16.95
N ASP A 604 6.01 -26.72 -17.01
CA ASP A 604 5.85 -27.69 -15.92
C ASP A 604 6.51 -27.22 -14.62
N ARG A 605 7.76 -26.72 -14.69
CA ARG A 605 8.47 -26.15 -13.53
C ARG A 605 7.79 -24.89 -12.96
N THR A 606 7.05 -24.16 -13.79
CA THR A 606 6.28 -22.99 -13.34
C THR A 606 5.00 -23.45 -12.64
N ASN A 607 4.27 -24.37 -13.27
CA ASN A 607 3.00 -24.90 -12.77
C ASN A 607 3.18 -25.75 -11.51
N SER A 608 4.32 -26.43 -11.33
CA SER A 608 4.64 -27.19 -10.12
C SER A 608 4.79 -26.32 -8.86
N LYS A 609 4.96 -25.01 -9.03
CA LYS A 609 5.00 -24.05 -7.91
C LYS A 609 3.62 -23.73 -7.37
N GLY A 610 2.53 -24.20 -7.99
CA GLY A 610 1.14 -23.94 -7.62
C GLY A 610 0.75 -22.46 -7.63
N TYR A 611 -0.42 -22.19 -7.06
CA TYR A 611 -1.07 -20.89 -7.05
C TYR A 611 -1.71 -20.62 -5.69
N LEU A 612 -1.71 -19.38 -5.24
CA LEU A 612 -2.22 -18.99 -3.92
C LEU A 612 -3.19 -17.82 -4.07
N TYR A 613 -4.32 -17.90 -3.39
CA TYR A 613 -5.31 -16.83 -3.32
C TYR A 613 -5.70 -16.52 -1.89
N HIS A 614 -5.40 -15.29 -1.47
CA HIS A 614 -5.65 -14.75 -0.14
C HIS A 614 -7.05 -14.17 0.05
N GLY A 615 -7.75 -13.89 -1.05
CA GLY A 615 -9.00 -13.14 -1.03
C GLY A 615 -10.26 -13.97 -0.75
N ARG A 616 -11.40 -13.36 -1.03
CA ARG A 616 -12.73 -13.89 -0.70
C ARG A 616 -13.58 -14.04 -1.95
N LEU A 617 -14.27 -15.18 -2.05
CA LEU A 617 -15.22 -15.50 -3.11
C LEU A 617 -16.64 -15.37 -2.58
N LEU A 618 -17.47 -14.46 -3.12
CA LEU A 618 -18.80 -14.16 -2.56
C LEU A 618 -19.93 -14.19 -3.60
N GLY A 619 -21.12 -14.60 -3.17
CA GLY A 619 -22.37 -14.38 -3.90
C GLY A 619 -22.69 -15.44 -4.97
N ASN A 620 -23.38 -15.02 -6.02
CA ASN A 620 -23.90 -15.93 -7.06
C ASN A 620 -22.84 -16.23 -8.13
N ILE A 621 -21.75 -16.89 -7.74
CA ILE A 621 -20.69 -17.30 -8.67
C ILE A 621 -20.49 -18.82 -8.68
N ASN A 622 -20.20 -19.33 -9.87
CA ASN A 622 -19.50 -20.60 -10.07
C ASN A 622 -18.01 -20.29 -10.27
N VAL A 623 -17.14 -21.10 -9.68
CA VAL A 623 -15.69 -21.01 -9.90
C VAL A 623 -15.20 -22.31 -10.50
N SER A 624 -14.43 -22.24 -11.58
CA SER A 624 -13.82 -23.40 -12.21
C SER A 624 -12.32 -23.23 -12.35
N ASN A 625 -11.57 -24.26 -11.96
CA ASN A 625 -10.14 -24.38 -12.17
C ASN A 625 -9.87 -25.73 -12.81
N LYS A 626 -9.38 -25.71 -14.05
CA LYS A 626 -9.00 -26.91 -14.78
C LYS A 626 -7.53 -26.84 -15.12
N VAL A 627 -6.75 -27.67 -14.44
CA VAL A 627 -5.32 -27.76 -14.72
C VAL A 627 -5.00 -28.90 -15.70
N LEU A 628 -3.82 -28.85 -16.32
CA LEU A 628 -3.34 -29.93 -17.18
C LEU A 628 -3.22 -31.23 -16.36
N PRO A 629 -3.46 -32.41 -16.98
CA PRO A 629 -3.12 -33.68 -16.36
C PRO A 629 -1.68 -33.67 -15.82
N ASP A 630 -1.44 -34.36 -14.72
CA ASP A 630 -0.13 -34.48 -14.06
C ASP A 630 0.45 -33.19 -13.43
N THR A 631 -0.28 -32.06 -13.47
CA THR A 631 0.11 -30.85 -12.73
C THR A 631 0.20 -31.15 -11.23
N THR A 632 1.37 -30.97 -10.63
CA THR A 632 1.60 -31.28 -9.21
C THR A 632 1.43 -30.08 -8.27
N GLY A 633 1.39 -28.86 -8.82
CA GLY A 633 1.18 -27.64 -8.04
C GLY A 633 -0.24 -27.58 -7.46
N ALA A 634 -0.34 -27.02 -6.25
CA ALA A 634 -1.64 -26.84 -5.60
C ALA A 634 -2.21 -25.46 -5.91
N LEU A 635 -3.51 -25.36 -6.18
CA LEU A 635 -4.27 -24.16 -5.87
C LEU A 635 -4.52 -24.13 -4.37
N VAL A 636 -4.14 -23.05 -3.72
CA VAL A 636 -4.26 -22.87 -2.27
C VAL A 636 -5.17 -21.70 -1.99
N LEU A 637 -6.16 -21.93 -1.14
CA LEU A 637 -7.08 -20.92 -0.64
C LEU A 637 -6.88 -20.79 0.87
N ASP A 638 -6.35 -19.66 1.32
CA ASP A 638 -6.22 -19.29 2.75
C ASP A 638 -7.05 -18.03 3.10
N GLY A 639 -7.87 -17.58 2.15
CA GLY A 639 -8.90 -16.58 2.36
C GLY A 639 -10.24 -17.19 2.81
N SER A 640 -11.34 -16.88 2.13
CA SER A 640 -12.64 -17.48 2.45
C SER A 640 -13.57 -17.59 1.24
N ALA A 641 -14.64 -18.36 1.37
CA ALA A 641 -15.66 -18.46 0.34
C ALA A 641 -17.06 -18.53 0.95
N ASN A 642 -18.01 -17.82 0.34
CA ASN A 642 -19.43 -17.96 0.57
C ASN A 642 -20.17 -17.75 -0.76
N ILE A 643 -20.20 -18.80 -1.57
CA ILE A 643 -20.79 -18.78 -2.90
C ILE A 643 -22.00 -19.71 -2.98
N ARG A 644 -23.03 -19.29 -3.71
CA ARG A 644 -24.23 -20.13 -3.93
C ARG A 644 -24.01 -21.19 -5.01
N GLY A 645 -23.08 -20.95 -5.93
CA GLY A 645 -22.74 -21.85 -7.02
C GLY A 645 -21.73 -22.93 -6.65
N SER A 646 -21.16 -23.55 -7.67
CA SER A 646 -20.16 -24.61 -7.50
C SER A 646 -18.74 -24.07 -7.51
N PHE A 647 -17.85 -24.67 -6.71
CA PHE A 647 -16.41 -24.62 -6.93
C PHE A 647 -15.97 -25.94 -7.59
N SER A 648 -15.39 -25.89 -8.79
CA SER A 648 -14.95 -27.07 -9.54
C SER A 648 -13.44 -27.09 -9.72
N GLN A 649 -12.80 -28.18 -9.32
CA GLN A 649 -11.39 -28.47 -9.57
C GLN A 649 -11.27 -29.73 -10.45
N GLU A 650 -10.63 -29.60 -11.61
CA GLU A 650 -10.24 -30.71 -12.47
C GLU A 650 -8.71 -30.82 -12.55
N ASN A 651 -8.18 -31.99 -12.22
CA ASN A 651 -6.75 -32.31 -12.11
C ASN A 651 -6.01 -31.52 -11.01
N GLY A 652 -4.73 -31.87 -10.83
CA GLY A 652 -3.82 -31.25 -9.86
C GLY A 652 -4.29 -31.29 -8.41
N ARG A 653 -3.91 -30.31 -7.61
CA ARG A 653 -4.24 -30.27 -6.18
C ARG A 653 -5.00 -29.00 -5.79
N LEU A 654 -5.99 -29.15 -4.90
CA LEU A 654 -6.66 -28.05 -4.21
C LEU A 654 -6.44 -28.18 -2.70
N THR A 655 -5.93 -27.13 -2.07
CA THR A 655 -5.78 -27.05 -0.62
C THR A 655 -6.59 -25.87 -0.08
N ILE A 656 -7.47 -26.15 0.87
CA ILE A 656 -8.22 -25.15 1.64
C ILE A 656 -7.69 -25.16 3.08
N GLN A 657 -7.40 -23.99 3.64
CA GLN A 657 -6.79 -23.91 4.98
C GLN A 657 -7.11 -22.61 5.72
N GLY A 658 -6.81 -22.60 7.02
CA GLY A 658 -6.67 -21.36 7.79
C GLY A 658 -5.49 -20.51 7.33
N HIS A 659 -5.40 -19.29 7.87
CA HIS A 659 -4.33 -18.35 7.55
C HIS A 659 -3.47 -18.08 8.79
N PRO A 660 -2.14 -18.24 8.74
CA PRO A 660 -1.28 -17.90 9.87
C PRO A 660 -1.35 -16.39 10.13
N VAL A 661 -1.46 -16.00 11.40
CA VAL A 661 -1.48 -14.58 11.78
C VAL A 661 -0.18 -13.91 11.30
N ILE A 662 -0.30 -12.77 10.62
CA ILE A 662 0.85 -12.03 10.12
C ILE A 662 1.50 -11.25 11.26
N HIS A 663 2.81 -11.44 11.43
CA HIS A 663 3.66 -10.66 12.31
C HIS A 663 4.60 -9.74 11.54
N ALA A 664 5.06 -8.68 12.21
CA ALA A 664 6.14 -7.85 11.71
C ALA A 664 7.40 -8.71 11.61
N SER A 665 8.21 -8.49 10.58
CA SER A 665 9.46 -9.22 10.40
C SER A 665 10.60 -8.28 10.02
N THR A 666 11.84 -8.75 10.17
CA THR A 666 13.04 -7.98 9.85
C THR A 666 14.18 -8.88 9.40
N SER A 667 15.33 -8.29 9.13
CA SER A 667 16.52 -9.03 8.68
C SER A 667 17.08 -9.96 9.76
N GLN A 668 17.69 -11.06 9.33
CA GLN A 668 18.40 -11.98 10.23
C GLN A 668 19.48 -11.27 11.07
N SER A 669 20.13 -10.22 10.52
CA SER A 669 21.12 -9.45 11.28
C SER A 669 20.50 -8.78 12.51
N VAL A 670 19.33 -8.18 12.37
CA VAL A 670 18.62 -7.53 13.48
C VAL A 670 18.16 -8.58 14.50
N ALA A 671 17.59 -9.69 14.03
CA ALA A 671 17.21 -10.80 14.90
C ALA A 671 18.40 -11.32 15.72
N ASN A 672 19.56 -11.53 15.08
CA ASN A 672 20.78 -11.96 15.78
C ASN A 672 21.28 -10.92 16.79
N THR A 673 21.21 -9.63 16.45
CA THR A 673 21.61 -8.55 17.37
C THR A 673 20.71 -8.52 18.61
N VAL A 674 19.39 -8.66 18.44
CA VAL A 674 18.45 -8.70 19.57
C VAL A 674 18.61 -10.01 20.38
N ALA A 675 18.84 -11.14 19.72
CA ALA A 675 19.13 -12.42 20.36
C ALA A 675 20.40 -12.37 21.23
N SER A 676 21.45 -11.67 20.80
CA SER A 676 22.67 -11.47 21.59
C SER A 676 22.45 -10.70 22.90
N GLN A 677 21.30 -10.03 23.03
CA GLN A 677 20.84 -9.32 24.23
C GLN A 677 19.82 -10.15 25.04
N GLY A 678 19.70 -11.44 24.76
CA GLY A 678 18.83 -12.38 25.49
C GLY A 678 17.38 -12.40 25.02
N ASP A 679 17.08 -11.94 23.80
CA ASP A 679 15.72 -11.87 23.25
C ASP A 679 15.60 -12.55 21.88
N ASN A 680 14.98 -13.72 21.86
CA ASN A 680 14.77 -14.52 20.65
C ASN A 680 13.39 -14.31 20.01
N SER A 681 12.65 -13.26 20.39
CA SER A 681 11.28 -13.03 19.89
C SER A 681 11.21 -12.54 18.45
N VAL A 682 12.29 -11.93 17.94
CA VAL A 682 12.28 -11.22 16.66
C VAL A 682 12.14 -12.18 15.48
N LEU A 683 11.09 -11.99 14.70
CA LEU A 683 10.76 -12.81 13.55
C LEU A 683 11.47 -12.32 12.27
N THR A 684 11.89 -13.27 11.43
CA THR A 684 12.54 -13.00 10.13
C THR A 684 11.69 -13.35 8.93
N GLN A 685 10.47 -13.86 9.20
CA GLN A 685 9.42 -14.15 8.24
C GLN A 685 8.09 -13.67 8.83
N PRO A 686 7.14 -13.21 7.99
CA PRO A 686 5.84 -12.72 8.45
C PRO A 686 4.97 -13.83 9.07
N THR A 687 5.14 -15.06 8.61
CA THR A 687 4.33 -16.23 8.95
C THR A 687 5.19 -17.48 8.94
N SER A 688 4.79 -18.52 9.68
CA SER A 688 5.49 -19.79 9.76
C SER A 688 4.53 -20.96 10.06
N PHE A 689 4.93 -22.18 9.71
CA PHE A 689 4.10 -23.38 9.96
C PHE A 689 4.02 -23.80 11.43
N THR A 690 4.99 -23.36 12.22
CA THR A 690 5.16 -23.73 13.62
C THR A 690 4.66 -22.64 14.56
N GLN A 691 4.07 -21.56 14.05
CA GLN A 691 3.41 -20.58 14.91
C GLN A 691 2.10 -21.17 15.44
N ASP A 692 1.76 -20.79 16.66
CA ASP A 692 0.59 -21.32 17.37
C ASP A 692 -0.69 -20.53 17.04
N ASP A 693 -0.56 -19.31 16.51
CA ASP A 693 -1.67 -18.40 16.25
C ASP A 693 -2.08 -18.36 14.79
N TRP A 694 -3.28 -18.87 14.53
CA TRP A 694 -3.87 -18.96 13.20
C TRP A 694 -5.27 -18.33 13.19
N GLU A 695 -5.60 -17.68 12.09
CA GLU A 695 -6.94 -17.21 11.80
C GLU A 695 -7.77 -18.35 11.20
N ASN A 696 -8.91 -18.63 11.82
CA ASN A 696 -9.89 -19.55 11.28
C ASN A 696 -10.52 -18.98 10.01
N ARG A 697 -10.68 -19.81 8.98
CA ARG A 697 -11.29 -19.46 7.71
C ARG A 697 -12.49 -20.35 7.42
N THR A 698 -13.52 -19.77 6.80
CA THR A 698 -14.77 -20.47 6.47
C THR A 698 -14.95 -20.53 4.96
N PHE A 699 -15.28 -21.72 4.45
CA PHE A 699 -15.53 -21.98 3.05
C PHE A 699 -16.89 -22.65 2.88
N SER A 700 -17.82 -21.94 2.24
CA SER A 700 -19.17 -22.38 1.95
C SER A 700 -19.40 -22.30 0.44
N PHE A 701 -19.77 -23.44 -0.15
CA PHE A 701 -20.05 -23.61 -1.57
C PHE A 701 -21.42 -24.27 -1.71
N GLY A 702 -22.17 -23.95 -2.77
CA GLY A 702 -23.36 -24.73 -3.13
C GLY A 702 -23.00 -26.18 -3.46
N SER A 703 -21.83 -26.38 -4.09
CA SER A 703 -21.22 -27.70 -4.25
C SER A 703 -19.71 -27.58 -4.47
N LEU A 704 -18.92 -28.52 -3.95
CA LEU A 704 -17.50 -28.69 -4.30
C LEU A 704 -17.37 -29.89 -5.25
N VAL A 705 -16.95 -29.65 -6.49
CA VAL A 705 -16.83 -30.65 -7.55
C VAL A 705 -15.36 -30.96 -7.79
N LEU A 706 -14.97 -32.22 -7.61
CA LEU A 706 -13.58 -32.67 -7.71
C LEU A 706 -13.47 -33.78 -8.76
N LYS A 707 -12.57 -33.62 -9.73
CA LYS A 707 -12.33 -34.63 -10.78
C LYS A 707 -10.83 -34.82 -11.01
N GLY A 708 -10.33 -36.03 -10.78
CA GLY A 708 -8.91 -36.34 -11.01
C GLY A 708 -7.93 -35.50 -10.17
N THR A 709 -8.37 -34.97 -9.03
CA THR A 709 -7.63 -34.00 -8.21
C THR A 709 -7.36 -34.52 -6.80
N ASP A 710 -6.23 -34.12 -6.21
CA ASP A 710 -5.91 -34.27 -4.79
C ASP A 710 -6.52 -33.10 -4.00
N PHE A 711 -7.35 -33.38 -2.99
CA PHE A 711 -8.00 -32.36 -2.17
C PHE A 711 -7.56 -32.46 -0.70
N GLY A 712 -7.12 -31.33 -0.14
CA GLY A 712 -6.76 -31.21 1.26
C GLY A 712 -7.55 -30.11 1.97
N LEU A 713 -8.13 -30.43 3.13
CA LEU A 713 -8.63 -29.46 4.10
C LEU A 713 -7.68 -29.46 5.31
N GLY A 714 -6.95 -28.35 5.49
CA GLY A 714 -5.91 -28.22 6.49
C GLY A 714 -6.38 -27.57 7.77
#